data_AF-A0AAE7CSD3-F1
#
_entry.id   AF-A0AAE7CSD3-F1
#
_cell.length_a   1.000
_cell.length_b   1.000
_cell.length_c   1.000
_cell.angle_alpha   90.00
_cell.angle_beta   90.00
_cell.angle_gamma   90.00
#
_symmetry.space_group_name_H-M   'P 1'
#
loop_
_entity.id
_entity.type
_entity.pdbx_description
1 polymer ?
#
loop_
_entity_poly.entity_id
_entity_poly.type
_entity_poly.pdbx_seq_one_letter_code
_entity_poly.pdbx_strand_id
1 'polypeptide(L)'
;MTEYKMTLSTTEPNNYVGLIKLRQGDVDSQSIQATITANGQLFNFDHLAVFFNAVLPNGNVIRDKVTEVDYVNSKLSYIVTDSFLQEVTQVTAWFSFENDEKIIDSTKNFQYSVIGGWKECIPQGNYIYELSEIQREIEEIIGNKDFTKLLLKIDSIKTEYNYINQVKADKTELNKTNEEILKLEATTSTLDNKVSALSSGAPKAVSLVSSMTDKTKNYVYTGTESGYTSGNWYYWSGTAWVSGGVYQSTGIGDHSISRKQLDFLPLSGMTGKNLFDPSTATLGNFIGQADGRVLTGAGYTASDFISVLPSTAYRISGTTEQLAFYDINKAYISGLSFGDKITTTPANAAYVRMSMKTTEINAVQLELGTTITSYEPYTIYFNNESIYSPIPESKLDKSLIKGTASKNLFDKSRATLGSFIGQATGKLSTGAGYTASDFISVLPSTAYRISGTTEQLAFYDINKAYISGLSFGDKITTTPANAAYVRMSMLTSEIDSVQIEKGSIVTSYEAYGYHIDNSSLSDGNIEYIKDRIEGNTPIIVKKDFNGDFSSLVEAVRSIKDSSPTKIYDIYIYDDHDIIAELGGQSFVESLTANSDRVGLRIPGFVNLHGNGMVTLSGKIDKTWNVGYNAIKALSLIEIEVGTNFIENITFEAQNMRYAVHDESNGSRPNTVVNWKNCKFIHHGNADFASDVNGYWVSAAGYGMGTASNNYRFWENCTFDSAAFYAFSCHDNENFAFAANLKFDNCEFYNRQGNPDYPQDIRLSTYLTGSVDNLAIINNSILKDILIKNETTGTENRWKVKGGGNSNRSISEANTSVPKTITI
;
A
#
# COMPACT_ATOMS: atom_id res chain seq x y z
N MET A 1 14.58 27.22 35.61
CA MET A 1 13.83 28.33 35.00
C MET A 1 13.52 29.32 36.10
N THR A 2 13.96 30.58 35.93
CA THR A 2 13.74 31.66 36.90
C THR A 2 12.42 32.36 36.57
N GLU A 3 11.48 32.37 37.51
CA GLU A 3 10.14 32.93 37.32
C GLU A 3 10.00 34.26 38.06
N TYR A 4 9.61 35.32 37.34
CA TYR A 4 9.33 36.65 37.90
C TYR A 4 7.83 36.87 37.98
N LYS A 5 7.26 36.72 39.18
CA LYS A 5 5.82 36.84 39.44
C LYS A 5 5.45 38.27 39.79
N MET A 6 4.45 38.83 39.11
CA MET A 6 3.98 40.20 39.31
C MET A 6 2.48 40.36 39.10
N THR A 7 1.95 41.49 39.58
CA THR A 7 0.59 41.94 39.27
C THR A 7 0.70 43.25 38.51
N LEU A 8 0.05 43.31 37.35
CA LEU A 8 0.05 44.48 36.47
C LEU A 8 -1.38 45.00 36.32
N SER A 9 -1.54 46.31 36.39
CA SER A 9 -2.81 46.99 36.22
C SER A 9 -2.89 47.73 34.88
N THR A 10 -4.07 47.76 34.27
CA THR A 10 -4.37 48.61 33.11
C THR A 10 -4.77 50.04 33.52
N THR A 11 -5.24 50.23 34.77
CA THR A 11 -5.80 51.51 35.23
C THR A 11 -5.00 52.19 36.34
N GLU A 12 -4.28 51.46 37.18
CA GLU A 12 -3.46 52.06 38.27
C GLU A 12 -2.23 52.76 37.70
N PRO A 13 -1.86 53.96 38.19
CA PRO A 13 -0.87 54.81 37.54
C PRO A 13 0.55 54.25 37.53
N ASN A 14 0.91 53.35 38.46
CA ASN A 14 2.25 52.76 38.56
C ASN A 14 2.18 51.26 38.86
N ASN A 15 2.76 50.43 37.98
CA ASN A 15 2.95 48.99 38.24
C ASN A 15 4.25 48.76 39.02
N TYR A 16 4.15 48.65 40.36
CA TYR A 16 5.30 48.36 41.23
C TYR A 16 5.63 46.86 41.22
N VAL A 17 6.46 46.44 40.28
CA VAL A 17 6.81 45.03 40.05
C VAL A 17 8.04 44.52 40.82
N GLY A 18 8.63 45.36 41.68
CA GLY A 18 9.90 45.06 42.36
C GLY A 18 11.11 45.12 41.41
N LEU A 19 12.27 44.67 41.89
CA LEU A 19 13.52 44.68 41.12
C LEU A 19 13.64 43.41 40.27
N ILE A 20 13.42 43.53 38.95
CA ILE A 20 13.56 42.42 37.99
C ILE A 20 14.93 42.53 37.31
N LYS A 21 15.74 41.47 37.37
CA LYS A 21 17.06 41.41 36.74
C LYS A 21 17.16 40.24 35.78
N LEU A 22 17.12 40.51 34.47
CA LEU A 22 17.23 39.50 33.42
C LEU A 22 18.65 39.41 32.89
N ARG A 23 19.20 38.21 32.73
CA ARG A 23 20.57 38.00 32.25
C ARG A 23 20.61 37.84 30.73
N GLN A 24 21.51 38.56 30.06
CA GLN A 24 21.74 38.48 28.62
C GLN A 24 22.27 37.10 28.17
N GLY A 25 21.75 36.54 27.08
CA GLY A 25 22.17 35.25 26.52
C GLY A 25 21.67 34.01 27.28
N ASP A 26 20.78 34.18 28.26
CA ASP A 26 20.14 33.11 29.01
C ASP A 26 18.76 32.82 28.39
N VAL A 27 18.80 32.07 27.28
CA VAL A 27 17.64 31.76 26.40
C VAL A 27 16.78 30.66 27.02
N ASP A 28 15.46 30.83 26.96
CA ASP A 28 14.44 29.87 27.41
C ASP A 28 14.45 29.50 28.91
N SER A 29 15.20 30.25 29.73
CA SER A 29 15.35 29.94 31.15
C SER A 29 14.75 31.01 32.09
N GLN A 30 14.29 32.15 31.57
CA GLN A 30 13.75 33.28 32.35
C GLN A 30 12.34 33.66 31.87
N SER A 31 11.35 33.62 32.77
CA SER A 31 9.95 33.91 32.43
C SER A 31 9.33 34.99 33.33
N ILE A 32 8.46 35.81 32.74
CA ILE A 32 7.64 36.81 33.41
C ILE A 32 6.22 36.24 33.53
N GLN A 33 5.74 36.10 34.77
CA GLN A 33 4.37 35.65 35.05
C GLN A 33 3.58 36.81 35.64
N ALA A 34 2.60 37.32 34.91
CA ALA A 34 1.81 38.47 35.30
C ALA A 34 0.35 38.09 35.54
N THR A 35 -0.22 38.56 36.65
CA THR A 35 -1.67 38.61 36.88
C THR A 35 -2.18 40.00 36.50
N ILE A 36 -3.21 40.08 35.66
CA ILE A 36 -3.68 41.33 35.08
C ILE A 36 -4.94 41.81 35.80
N THR A 37 -4.93 43.08 36.19
CA THR A 37 -6.01 43.72 36.94
C THR A 37 -6.45 45.05 36.32
N ALA A 38 -7.69 45.45 36.59
CA ALA A 38 -8.22 46.77 36.29
C ALA A 38 -9.06 47.20 37.49
N ASN A 39 -8.79 48.39 38.03
CA ASN A 39 -9.46 48.96 39.22
C ASN A 39 -9.47 48.01 40.43
N GLY A 40 -8.36 47.28 40.64
CA GLY A 40 -8.22 46.32 41.75
C GLY A 40 -8.94 44.99 41.57
N GLN A 41 -9.59 44.73 40.43
CA GLN A 41 -10.22 43.45 40.08
C GLN A 41 -9.51 42.77 38.91
N LEU A 42 -9.72 41.46 38.72
CA LEU A 42 -9.16 40.72 37.59
C LEU A 42 -9.67 41.30 36.26
N PHE A 43 -8.76 41.57 35.33
CA PHE A 43 -9.10 42.11 34.01
C PHE A 43 -9.52 40.97 33.08
N ASN A 44 -10.73 41.02 32.51
CA ASN A 44 -11.16 40.04 31.52
C ASN A 44 -10.65 40.46 30.13
N PHE A 45 -9.84 39.58 29.52
CA PHE A 45 -9.33 39.73 28.16
C PHE A 45 -9.52 38.43 27.35
N ASP A 46 -10.63 37.73 27.60
CA ASP A 46 -11.01 36.51 26.89
C ASP A 46 -10.94 36.71 25.38
N HIS A 47 -10.28 35.77 24.69
CA HIS A 47 -10.10 35.74 23.23
C HIS A 47 -9.29 36.91 22.63
N LEU A 48 -8.65 37.76 23.45
CA LEU A 48 -7.70 38.75 22.94
C LEU A 48 -6.31 38.14 22.76
N ALA A 49 -5.64 38.56 21.70
CA ALA A 49 -4.22 38.30 21.50
C ALA A 49 -3.40 39.18 22.43
N VAL A 50 -2.43 38.58 23.12
CA VAL A 50 -1.60 39.29 24.11
C VAL A 50 -0.18 39.42 23.59
N PHE A 51 0.39 40.62 23.70
CA PHE A 51 1.76 40.89 23.25
C PHE A 51 2.58 41.52 24.37
N PHE A 52 3.82 41.08 24.48
CA PHE A 52 4.83 41.72 25.32
C PHE A 52 5.58 42.77 24.50
N ASN A 53 5.63 43.99 25.01
CA ASN A 53 6.22 45.13 24.32
C ASN A 53 7.27 45.77 25.22
N ALA A 54 8.34 46.29 24.62
CA ALA A 54 9.34 47.06 25.33
C ALA A 54 9.93 48.16 24.45
N VAL A 55 10.34 49.26 25.09
CA VAL A 55 11.10 50.33 24.44
C VAL A 55 12.56 50.21 24.88
N LEU A 56 13.44 49.95 23.91
CA LEU A 56 14.88 49.95 24.13
C LEU A 56 15.39 51.40 24.29
N PRO A 57 16.54 51.62 24.95
CA PRO A 57 17.11 52.96 25.14
C PRO A 57 17.34 53.76 23.85
N ASN A 58 17.57 53.06 22.74
CA ASN A 58 17.70 53.65 21.41
C ASN A 58 16.38 54.17 20.81
N GLY A 59 15.25 54.00 21.52
CA GLY A 59 13.92 54.44 21.10
C GLY A 59 13.12 53.41 20.30
N ASN A 60 13.73 52.28 19.92
CA ASN A 60 13.04 51.23 19.18
C ASN A 60 12.07 50.47 20.07
N VAL A 61 10.88 50.20 19.52
CA VAL A 61 9.88 49.35 20.16
C VAL A 61 10.06 47.93 19.63
N ILE A 62 10.24 47.00 20.54
CA ILE A 62 10.28 45.57 20.28
C ILE A 62 8.99 44.94 20.82
N ARG A 63 8.49 43.94 20.11
CA ARG A 63 7.20 43.31 20.38
C ARG A 63 7.27 41.83 20.06
N ASP A 64 6.66 41.02 20.91
CA ASP A 64 6.51 39.58 20.69
C ASP A 64 5.19 39.06 21.26
N LYS A 65 4.68 37.96 20.69
CA LYS A 65 3.38 37.40 21.04
C LYS A 65 3.50 36.49 22.26
N VAL A 66 2.62 36.67 23.23
CA VAL A 66 2.52 35.79 24.40
C VAL A 66 1.63 34.60 24.04
N THR A 67 2.16 33.39 24.18
CA THR A 67 1.47 32.14 23.81
C THR A 67 0.87 31.42 25.03
N GLU A 68 1.42 31.62 26.22
CA GLU A 68 0.91 31.01 27.46
C GLU A 68 -0.01 31.99 28.20
N VAL A 69 -1.31 31.85 27.99
CA VAL A 69 -2.35 32.71 28.58
C VAL A 69 -3.41 31.87 29.28
N ASP A 70 -3.65 32.17 30.56
CA ASP A 70 -4.75 31.66 31.35
C ASP A 70 -5.82 32.75 31.47
N TYR A 71 -6.74 32.71 30.52
CA TYR A 71 -7.86 33.65 30.39
C TYR A 71 -8.77 33.64 31.62
N VAL A 72 -9.03 32.45 32.19
CA VAL A 72 -9.96 32.28 33.32
C VAL A 72 -9.48 32.99 34.57
N ASN A 73 -8.16 32.98 34.82
CA ASN A 73 -7.57 33.59 36.01
C ASN A 73 -6.87 34.94 35.72
N SER A 74 -7.04 35.50 34.52
CA SER A 74 -6.37 36.73 34.06
C SER A 74 -4.85 36.68 34.23
N LYS A 75 -4.23 35.54 33.91
CA LYS A 75 -2.79 35.32 34.04
C LYS A 75 -2.14 35.09 32.69
N LEU A 76 -0.89 35.53 32.58
CA LEU A 76 -0.05 35.26 31.42
C LEU A 76 1.36 34.88 31.87
N SER A 77 2.04 34.11 31.03
CA SER A 77 3.43 33.68 31.20
C SER A 77 4.18 33.98 29.90
N TYR A 78 5.29 34.71 29.99
CA TYR A 78 6.11 35.06 28.84
C TYR A 78 7.56 34.68 29.09
N ILE A 79 8.09 33.79 28.26
CA ILE A 79 9.51 33.44 28.23
C ILE A 79 10.24 34.56 27.49
N VAL A 80 11.22 35.19 28.13
CA VAL A 80 11.87 36.38 27.57
C VAL A 80 12.85 36.00 26.47
N THR A 81 12.57 36.46 25.24
CA THR A 81 13.39 36.20 24.05
C THR A 81 14.61 37.13 23.96
N ASP A 82 15.63 36.72 23.21
CA ASP A 82 16.90 37.46 23.02
C ASP A 82 16.69 38.92 22.58
N SER A 83 15.63 39.18 21.80
CA SER A 83 15.25 40.52 21.35
C SER A 83 15.01 41.50 22.50
N PHE A 84 14.59 41.03 23.69
CA PHE A 84 14.33 41.86 24.88
C PHE A 84 15.55 42.02 25.80
N LEU A 85 16.66 41.37 25.46
CA LEU A 85 17.88 41.32 26.26
C LEU A 85 19.08 42.00 25.55
N GLN A 86 18.81 42.78 24.50
CA GLN A 86 19.83 43.32 23.60
C GLN A 86 20.81 44.28 24.28
N GLU A 87 20.34 45.12 25.20
CA GLU A 87 21.14 46.19 25.83
C GLU A 87 21.16 46.04 27.36
N VAL A 88 22.35 46.03 27.97
CA VAL A 88 22.55 45.95 29.44
C VAL A 88 22.15 47.28 30.08
N THR A 89 20.86 47.44 30.37
CA THR A 89 20.25 48.69 30.81
C THR A 89 18.92 48.45 31.53
N GLN A 90 18.28 49.52 32.00
CA GLN A 90 16.88 49.47 32.41
C GLN A 90 15.97 49.64 31.20
N VAL A 91 15.04 48.70 31.01
CA VAL A 91 14.11 48.66 29.89
C VAL A 91 12.69 48.87 30.40
N THR A 92 11.91 49.67 29.66
CA THR A 92 10.50 49.93 29.96
C THR A 92 9.62 49.03 29.10
N ALA A 93 8.67 48.32 29.72
CA ALA A 93 7.84 47.31 29.06
C ALA A 93 6.38 47.35 29.50
N TRP A 94 5.50 46.77 28.67
CA TRP A 94 4.07 46.62 28.93
C TRP A 94 3.47 45.46 28.13
N PHE A 95 2.29 44.98 28.56
CA PHE A 95 1.48 44.05 27.77
C PHE A 95 0.35 44.79 27.04
N SER A 96 0.11 44.45 25.78
CA SER A 96 -1.08 44.90 25.03
C SER A 96 -2.04 43.74 24.78
N PHE A 97 -3.34 44.04 24.80
CA PHE A 97 -4.44 43.10 24.56
C PHE A 97 -5.20 43.56 23.32
N GLU A 98 -5.24 42.72 22.29
CA GLU A 98 -5.62 43.12 20.94
C GLU A 98 -6.62 42.14 20.32
N ASN A 99 -7.52 42.66 19.48
CA ASN A 99 -8.31 41.84 18.56
C ASN A 99 -7.74 41.97 17.14
N ASP A 100 -8.36 41.30 16.16
CA ASP A 100 -7.88 41.26 14.77
C ASP A 100 -7.81 42.64 14.06
N GLU A 101 -8.34 43.71 14.68
CA GLU A 101 -8.42 45.04 14.08
C GLU A 101 -7.66 46.13 14.86
N LYS A 102 -7.54 46.03 16.19
CA LYS A 102 -6.94 47.08 17.03
C LYS A 102 -6.53 46.63 18.44
N ILE A 103 -5.73 47.47 19.10
CA ILE A 103 -5.46 47.37 20.54
C ILE A 103 -6.73 47.73 21.32
N ILE A 104 -7.15 46.82 22.20
CA ILE A 104 -8.32 46.98 23.07
C ILE A 104 -7.91 47.63 24.40
N ASP A 105 -6.83 47.18 25.02
CA ASP A 105 -6.26 47.79 26.23
C ASP A 105 -4.75 47.45 26.37
N SER A 106 -4.09 48.04 27.36
CA SER A 106 -2.70 47.72 27.73
C SER A 106 -2.46 47.88 29.22
N THR A 107 -1.55 47.09 29.78
CA THR A 107 -1.05 47.36 31.13
C THR A 107 -0.30 48.68 31.15
N LYS A 108 -0.26 49.37 32.29
CA LYS A 108 0.72 50.45 32.46
C LYS A 108 2.15 49.91 32.39
N ASN A 109 3.06 50.80 32.04
CA ASN A 109 4.48 50.48 31.92
C ASN A 109 5.04 49.96 33.24
N PHE A 110 5.94 48.99 33.14
CA PHE A 110 6.80 48.53 34.23
C PHE A 110 8.25 48.47 33.75
N GLN A 111 9.19 48.29 34.68
CA GLN A 111 10.62 48.31 34.37
C GLN A 111 11.28 46.98 34.74
N TYR A 112 12.21 46.53 33.90
CA TYR A 112 13.15 45.46 34.21
C TYR A 112 14.58 45.89 33.86
N SER A 113 15.57 45.29 34.51
CA SER A 113 16.99 45.56 34.23
C SER A 113 17.63 44.36 33.54
N VAL A 114 18.27 44.59 32.40
CA VAL A 114 19.13 43.60 31.77
C VAL A 114 20.52 43.69 32.38
N ILE A 115 21.06 42.56 32.85
CA ILE A 115 22.42 42.43 33.37
C ILE A 115 23.29 41.63 32.40
N GLY A 116 24.58 41.97 32.32
CA GLY A 116 25.52 41.28 31.44
C GLY A 116 25.60 39.78 31.72
N GLY A 117 25.59 38.98 30.65
CA GLY A 117 25.79 37.53 30.67
C GLY A 117 26.97 37.11 29.78
N TRP A 118 26.99 35.85 29.33
CA TRP A 118 28.14 35.29 28.58
C TRP A 118 28.25 35.79 27.13
N LYS A 119 27.19 36.41 26.59
CA LYS A 119 27.11 36.91 25.21
C LYS A 119 27.26 38.43 25.22
N GLU A 120 28.34 38.95 24.61
CA GLU A 120 28.72 40.38 24.67
C GLU A 120 27.93 41.29 23.70
N CYS A 121 27.23 40.72 22.71
CA CYS A 121 26.39 41.46 21.77
C CYS A 121 25.29 40.57 21.16
N ILE A 122 24.04 41.04 21.10
CA ILE A 122 22.94 40.40 20.35
C ILE A 122 22.73 41.25 19.08
N PRO A 123 22.88 40.70 17.85
CA PRO A 123 22.77 41.48 16.62
C PRO A 123 21.40 42.16 16.46
N GLN A 124 21.39 43.45 16.12
CA GLN A 124 20.16 44.19 15.80
C GLN A 124 19.59 43.72 14.46
N GLY A 125 18.41 43.08 14.47
CA GLY A 125 17.66 42.78 13.25
C GLY A 125 17.11 44.07 12.64
N ASN A 126 17.60 44.45 11.46
CA ASN A 126 17.28 45.74 10.83
C ASN A 126 16.25 45.56 9.69
N TYR A 127 14.99 45.32 10.06
CA TYR A 127 13.86 45.05 9.14
C TYR A 127 13.64 46.12 8.03
N ILE A 128 14.22 47.31 8.16
CA ILE A 128 14.08 48.40 7.17
C ILE A 128 14.87 48.14 5.88
N TYR A 129 16.01 47.43 5.94
CA TYR A 129 16.84 47.15 4.76
C TYR A 129 16.19 46.11 3.82
N GLU A 130 15.42 45.18 4.38
CA GLU A 130 14.68 44.15 3.64
C GLU A 130 13.45 44.73 2.91
N LEU A 131 12.80 45.76 3.48
CA LEU A 131 11.66 46.45 2.86
C LEU A 131 12.05 47.29 1.63
N SER A 132 13.25 47.89 1.61
CA SER A 132 13.73 48.67 0.46
C SER A 132 14.04 47.80 -0.77
N GLU A 133 14.52 46.57 -0.57
CA GLU A 133 14.75 45.62 -1.67
C GLU A 133 13.43 45.08 -2.22
N ILE A 134 12.45 44.81 -1.35
CA ILE A 134 11.09 44.44 -1.76
C ILE A 134 10.42 45.57 -2.55
N GLN A 135 10.60 46.83 -2.14
CA GLN A 135 10.08 47.98 -2.90
C GLN A 135 10.73 48.09 -4.29
N ARG A 136 12.05 47.88 -4.40
CA ARG A 136 12.78 47.87 -5.68
C ARG A 136 12.25 46.81 -6.65
N GLU A 137 11.98 45.59 -6.15
CA GLU A 137 11.40 44.50 -6.95
C GLU A 137 9.95 44.77 -7.38
N ILE A 138 9.14 45.39 -6.51
CA ILE A 138 7.75 45.75 -6.83
C ILE A 138 7.69 46.83 -7.93
N GLU A 139 8.57 47.83 -7.88
CA GLU A 139 8.66 48.87 -8.91
C GLU A 139 9.07 48.31 -10.28
N GLU A 140 9.92 47.27 -10.32
CA GLU A 140 10.33 46.56 -11.54
C GLU A 140 9.19 45.72 -12.15
N ILE A 141 8.34 45.11 -11.31
CA ILE A 141 7.16 44.33 -11.72
C ILE A 141 6.06 45.22 -12.31
N ILE A 142 5.80 46.39 -11.72
CA ILE A 142 4.78 47.34 -12.18
C ILE A 142 5.15 47.95 -13.56
N GLY A 143 6.45 48.03 -13.87
CA GLY A 143 6.95 48.54 -15.16
C GLY A 143 6.53 47.72 -16.39
N ASN A 144 6.25 46.43 -16.24
CA ASN A 144 6.05 45.50 -17.39
C ASN A 144 4.60 45.41 -17.95
N LYS A 145 3.60 46.11 -17.37
CA LYS A 145 2.25 46.36 -17.91
C LYS A 145 1.49 45.22 -18.66
N ASP A 146 1.69 43.94 -18.35
CA ASP A 146 0.87 42.85 -18.93
C ASP A 146 -0.25 42.36 -17.98
N PHE A 147 -1.47 42.85 -18.21
CA PHE A 147 -2.68 42.45 -17.46
C PHE A 147 -3.47 41.32 -18.13
N THR A 148 -2.95 40.68 -19.18
CA THR A 148 -3.67 39.67 -19.98
C THR A 148 -4.17 38.51 -19.13
N LYS A 149 -3.36 38.06 -18.15
CA LYS A 149 -3.76 36.99 -17.22
C LYS A 149 -4.94 37.37 -16.33
N LEU A 150 -5.07 38.65 -15.96
CA LEU A 150 -6.16 39.13 -15.13
C LEU A 150 -7.46 39.24 -15.93
N LEU A 151 -7.37 39.73 -17.17
CA LEU A 151 -8.50 39.82 -18.10
C LEU A 151 -9.05 38.43 -18.45
N LEU A 152 -8.18 37.45 -18.69
CA LEU A 152 -8.57 36.04 -18.92
C LEU A 152 -9.33 35.44 -17.73
N LYS A 153 -8.92 35.75 -16.49
CA LYS A 153 -9.64 35.28 -15.30
C LYS A 153 -11.04 35.91 -15.19
N ILE A 154 -11.17 37.19 -15.51
CA ILE A 154 -12.47 37.89 -15.49
C ILE A 154 -13.43 37.30 -16.54
N ASP A 155 -12.94 36.95 -17.73
CA ASP A 155 -13.76 36.31 -18.78
C ASP A 155 -14.14 34.86 -18.43
N SER A 156 -13.25 34.12 -17.75
CA SER A 156 -13.56 32.78 -17.21
C SER A 156 -14.72 32.84 -16.20
N ILE A 157 -14.68 33.81 -15.28
CA ILE A 157 -15.71 33.98 -14.24
C ILE A 157 -17.07 34.36 -14.86
N LYS A 158 -17.10 35.19 -15.90
CA LYS A 158 -18.34 35.49 -16.63
C LYS A 158 -18.93 34.26 -17.31
N THR A 159 -18.08 33.40 -17.86
CA THR A 159 -18.51 32.14 -18.50
C THR A 159 -19.14 31.19 -17.48
N GLU A 160 -18.51 31.02 -16.32
CA GLU A 160 -19.05 30.20 -15.22
C GLU A 160 -20.37 30.73 -14.68
N TYR A 161 -20.51 32.05 -14.52
CA TYR A 161 -21.76 32.67 -14.08
C TYR A 161 -22.92 32.42 -15.05
N ASN A 162 -22.66 32.50 -16.36
CA ASN A 162 -23.66 32.22 -17.39
C ASN A 162 -24.06 30.73 -17.42
N TYR A 163 -23.08 29.83 -17.25
CA TYR A 163 -23.31 28.38 -17.15
C TYR A 163 -24.18 28.03 -15.94
N ILE A 164 -23.91 28.61 -14.75
CA ILE A 164 -24.72 28.39 -13.54
C ILE A 164 -26.18 28.83 -13.75
N ASN A 165 -26.41 29.93 -14.47
CA ASN A 165 -27.76 30.40 -14.77
C ASN A 165 -28.51 29.49 -15.77
N GLN A 166 -27.82 28.89 -16.74
CA GLN A 166 -28.40 27.85 -17.62
C GLN A 166 -28.75 26.58 -16.82
N VAL A 167 -27.83 26.08 -16.00
CA VAL A 167 -28.07 24.88 -15.16
C VAL A 167 -29.25 25.10 -14.20
N LYS A 168 -29.45 26.33 -13.70
CA LYS A 168 -30.59 26.68 -12.85
C LYS A 168 -31.92 26.68 -13.60
N ALA A 169 -31.93 27.06 -14.89
CA ALA A 169 -33.09 26.96 -15.76
C ALA A 169 -33.42 25.48 -16.07
N ASP A 170 -32.42 24.65 -16.39
CA ASP A 170 -32.58 23.20 -16.64
C ASP A 170 -33.12 22.45 -15.41
N LYS A 171 -32.70 22.85 -14.20
CA LYS A 171 -33.23 22.29 -12.94
C LYS A 171 -34.74 22.54 -12.78
N THR A 172 -35.27 23.60 -13.36
CA THR A 172 -36.72 23.92 -13.32
C THR A 172 -37.51 23.02 -14.27
N GLU A 173 -36.97 22.70 -15.44
CA GLU A 173 -37.56 21.69 -16.35
C GLU A 173 -37.44 20.28 -15.79
N LEU A 174 -36.29 19.91 -15.19
CA LEU A 174 -36.09 18.63 -14.54
C LEU A 174 -37.12 18.38 -13.42
N ASN A 175 -37.45 19.40 -12.63
CA ASN A 175 -38.47 19.29 -11.59
C ASN A 175 -39.87 19.05 -12.17
N LYS A 176 -40.22 19.65 -13.32
CA LYS A 176 -41.48 19.34 -14.02
C LYS A 176 -41.51 17.91 -14.55
N THR A 177 -40.41 17.45 -15.14
CA THR A 177 -40.27 16.06 -15.63
C THR A 177 -40.38 15.06 -14.48
N ASN A 178 -39.79 15.36 -13.32
CA ASN A 178 -39.90 14.51 -12.12
C ASN A 178 -41.35 14.43 -11.60
N GLU A 179 -42.13 15.51 -11.65
CA GLU A 179 -43.55 15.47 -11.31
C GLU A 179 -44.38 14.62 -12.29
N GLU A 180 -44.00 14.56 -13.57
CA GLU A 180 -44.63 13.68 -14.57
C GLU A 180 -44.20 12.21 -14.40
N ILE A 181 -42.94 11.97 -14.07
CA ILE A 181 -42.41 10.63 -13.75
C ILE A 181 -43.13 10.06 -12.52
N LEU A 182 -43.33 10.84 -11.46
CA LEU A 182 -44.07 10.40 -10.27
C LEU A 182 -45.53 9.99 -10.59
N LYS A 183 -46.18 10.66 -11.56
CA LYS A 183 -47.51 10.27 -12.05
C LYS A 183 -47.48 8.96 -12.85
N LEU A 184 -46.44 8.76 -13.65
CA LEU A 184 -46.21 7.51 -14.38
C LEU A 184 -45.89 6.35 -13.43
N GLU A 185 -45.03 6.55 -12.42
CA GLU A 185 -44.71 5.54 -11.39
C GLU A 185 -45.94 5.11 -10.59
N ALA A 186 -46.83 6.04 -10.22
CA ALA A 186 -48.10 5.70 -9.59
C ALA A 186 -49.00 4.85 -10.50
N THR A 187 -48.97 5.12 -11.81
CA THR A 187 -49.70 4.33 -12.81
C THR A 187 -49.09 2.94 -13.00
N THR A 188 -47.77 2.84 -13.06
CA THR A 188 -47.01 1.58 -13.13
C THR A 188 -47.21 0.73 -11.88
N SER A 189 -47.18 1.32 -10.68
CA SER A 189 -47.49 0.60 -9.43
C SER A 189 -48.91 0.03 -9.42
N THR A 190 -49.88 0.75 -10.01
CA THR A 190 -51.26 0.26 -10.16
C THR A 190 -51.34 -0.90 -11.16
N LEU A 191 -50.50 -0.90 -12.20
CA LEU A 191 -50.39 -1.98 -13.17
C LEU A 191 -49.64 -3.19 -12.58
N ASP A 192 -48.57 -2.97 -11.83
CA ASP A 192 -47.84 -3.99 -11.08
C ASP A 192 -48.71 -4.66 -10.03
N ASN A 193 -49.65 -3.94 -9.40
CA ASN A 193 -50.65 -4.56 -8.51
C ASN A 193 -51.64 -5.46 -9.27
N LYS A 194 -51.98 -5.13 -10.53
CA LYS A 194 -52.80 -5.98 -11.41
C LYS A 194 -52.02 -7.19 -11.95
N VAL A 195 -50.73 -7.02 -12.23
CA VAL A 195 -49.81 -8.08 -12.67
C VAL A 195 -49.40 -8.99 -11.50
N SER A 196 -49.27 -8.43 -10.29
CA SER A 196 -49.02 -9.18 -9.05
C SER A 196 -50.23 -10.01 -8.64
N ALA A 197 -51.45 -9.56 -8.96
CA ALA A 197 -52.64 -10.38 -8.86
C ALA A 197 -52.64 -11.57 -9.86
N LEU A 198 -51.90 -11.47 -10.98
CA LEU A 198 -51.67 -12.58 -11.92
C LEU A 198 -50.51 -13.50 -11.48
N SER A 199 -49.58 -13.03 -10.65
CA SER A 199 -48.38 -13.77 -10.22
C SER A 199 -48.40 -14.28 -8.76
N SER A 200 -49.48 -14.08 -8.01
CA SER A 200 -49.53 -14.53 -6.61
C SER A 200 -49.73 -16.05 -6.44
N GLY A 201 -48.60 -16.76 -6.42
CA GLY A 201 -48.45 -18.13 -5.92
C GLY A 201 -48.34 -19.21 -6.99
N ALA A 202 -47.49 -20.21 -6.72
CA ALA A 202 -47.50 -21.46 -7.49
C ALA A 202 -48.92 -22.01 -7.56
N PRO A 203 -49.46 -22.34 -8.76
CA PRO A 203 -50.84 -22.74 -8.89
C PRO A 203 -51.12 -23.99 -8.05
N LYS A 204 -52.19 -23.92 -7.27
CA LYS A 204 -52.56 -24.99 -6.33
C LYS A 204 -53.07 -26.20 -7.11
N ALA A 205 -52.45 -27.35 -6.92
CA ALA A 205 -52.92 -28.59 -7.53
C ALA A 205 -54.27 -29.02 -6.90
N VAL A 206 -55.25 -29.32 -7.75
CA VAL A 206 -56.58 -29.78 -7.33
C VAL A 206 -57.06 -30.90 -8.25
N SER A 207 -57.65 -31.94 -7.65
CA SER A 207 -58.21 -33.09 -8.38
C SER A 207 -59.70 -32.95 -8.67
N LEU A 208 -60.35 -31.91 -8.16
CA LEU A 208 -61.77 -31.61 -8.36
C LEU A 208 -61.97 -30.13 -8.69
N VAL A 209 -62.78 -29.82 -9.70
CA VAL A 209 -63.12 -28.44 -10.10
C VAL A 209 -63.82 -27.70 -8.97
N SER A 210 -64.63 -28.40 -8.17
CA SER A 210 -65.27 -27.83 -6.97
C SER A 210 -64.28 -27.29 -5.93
N SER A 211 -63.01 -27.68 -5.99
CA SER A 211 -61.94 -27.18 -5.12
C SER A 211 -61.31 -25.87 -5.62
N MET A 212 -61.65 -25.43 -6.83
CA MET A 212 -61.26 -24.12 -7.39
C MET A 212 -62.22 -23.02 -6.89
N THR A 213 -62.21 -22.76 -5.59
CA THR A 213 -63.17 -21.84 -4.95
C THR A 213 -62.70 -20.39 -4.93
N ASP A 214 -61.39 -20.17 -4.82
CA ASP A 214 -60.78 -18.84 -4.78
C ASP A 214 -60.50 -18.35 -6.20
N LYS A 215 -61.37 -17.46 -6.70
CA LYS A 215 -61.32 -16.86 -8.04
C LYS A 215 -60.13 -15.94 -8.28
N THR A 216 -59.33 -15.66 -7.26
CA THR A 216 -58.10 -14.85 -7.36
C THR A 216 -56.85 -15.70 -7.56
N LYS A 217 -56.97 -17.04 -7.54
CA LYS A 217 -55.86 -17.98 -7.68
C LYS A 217 -55.91 -18.76 -8.98
N ASN A 218 -54.72 -19.16 -9.42
CA ASN A 218 -54.54 -20.13 -10.49
C ASN A 218 -54.46 -21.54 -9.91
N TYR A 219 -55.01 -22.52 -10.61
CA TYR A 219 -55.04 -23.94 -10.19
C TYR A 219 -54.42 -24.83 -11.25
N VAL A 220 -53.73 -25.89 -10.84
CA VAL A 220 -53.37 -27.00 -11.75
C VAL A 220 -54.41 -28.09 -11.57
N TYR A 221 -55.10 -28.45 -12.64
CA TYR A 221 -56.09 -29.51 -12.59
C TYR A 221 -55.42 -30.87 -12.77
N THR A 222 -55.69 -31.81 -11.86
CA THR A 222 -55.15 -33.19 -11.92
C THR A 222 -56.24 -34.26 -11.97
N GLY A 223 -57.51 -33.87 -12.06
CA GLY A 223 -58.67 -34.77 -12.10
C GLY A 223 -59.05 -35.24 -13.51
N THR A 224 -60.25 -35.81 -13.63
CA THR A 224 -60.78 -36.41 -14.88
C THR A 224 -62.18 -35.93 -15.25
N GLU A 225 -62.66 -34.83 -14.68
CA GLU A 225 -63.98 -34.25 -14.96
C GLU A 225 -64.06 -33.76 -16.42
N SER A 226 -65.16 -34.09 -17.10
CA SER A 226 -65.41 -33.69 -18.48
C SER A 226 -65.41 -32.16 -18.62
N GLY A 227 -64.64 -31.64 -19.58
CA GLY A 227 -64.47 -30.20 -19.81
C GLY A 227 -63.19 -29.61 -19.20
N TYR A 228 -62.44 -30.39 -18.42
CA TYR A 228 -61.15 -30.00 -17.86
C TYR A 228 -60.07 -31.02 -18.25
N THR A 229 -58.86 -30.53 -18.53
CA THR A 229 -57.72 -31.32 -19.00
C THR A 229 -56.71 -31.45 -17.86
N SER A 230 -56.45 -32.69 -17.44
CA SER A 230 -55.41 -32.99 -16.46
C SER A 230 -54.05 -32.46 -16.94
N GLY A 231 -53.31 -31.79 -16.05
CA GLY A 231 -52.03 -31.14 -16.34
C GLY A 231 -52.15 -29.68 -16.82
N ASN A 232 -53.34 -29.19 -17.16
CA ASN A 232 -53.52 -27.78 -17.49
C ASN A 232 -53.65 -26.92 -16.25
N TRP A 233 -53.17 -25.68 -16.33
CA TRP A 233 -53.51 -24.65 -15.35
C TRP A 233 -54.75 -23.88 -15.78
N TYR A 234 -55.54 -23.43 -14.81
CA TYR A 234 -56.82 -22.75 -14.99
C TYR A 234 -56.88 -21.45 -14.18
N TYR A 235 -57.45 -20.41 -14.78
CA TYR A 235 -57.69 -19.09 -14.18
C TYR A 235 -59.14 -18.64 -14.35
N TRP A 236 -59.62 -17.74 -13.50
CA TRP A 236 -60.98 -17.22 -13.58
C TRP A 236 -61.05 -16.01 -14.53
N SER A 237 -61.85 -16.12 -15.60
CA SER A 237 -62.00 -15.05 -16.62
C SER A 237 -62.95 -13.91 -16.21
N GLY A 238 -63.55 -13.99 -15.03
CA GLY A 238 -64.69 -13.16 -14.63
C GLY A 238 -66.02 -13.92 -14.75
N THR A 239 -66.12 -14.87 -15.68
CA THR A 239 -67.36 -15.63 -15.95
C THR A 239 -67.19 -17.16 -15.91
N ALA A 240 -66.00 -17.70 -16.17
CA ALA A 240 -65.72 -19.13 -16.15
C ALA A 240 -64.24 -19.43 -15.80
N TRP A 241 -63.95 -20.67 -15.44
CA TRP A 241 -62.58 -21.19 -15.38
C TRP A 241 -62.10 -21.49 -16.80
N VAL A 242 -61.00 -20.86 -17.22
CA VAL A 242 -60.42 -20.99 -18.55
C VAL A 242 -59.05 -21.64 -18.46
N SER A 243 -58.81 -22.62 -19.33
CA SER A 243 -57.51 -23.30 -19.43
C SER A 243 -56.45 -22.36 -20.01
N GLY A 244 -55.39 -22.11 -19.26
CA GLY A 244 -54.21 -21.37 -19.72
C GLY A 244 -53.15 -22.24 -20.42
N GLY A 245 -53.43 -23.53 -20.63
CA GLY A 245 -52.53 -24.50 -21.27
C GLY A 245 -51.87 -25.45 -20.27
N VAL A 246 -51.00 -26.34 -20.76
CA VAL A 246 -50.34 -27.36 -19.94
C VAL A 246 -49.29 -26.69 -19.03
N TYR A 247 -49.43 -26.85 -17.72
CA TYR A 247 -48.52 -26.32 -16.71
C TYR A 247 -47.18 -27.06 -16.78
N GLN A 248 -46.06 -26.33 -16.91
CA GLN A 248 -44.70 -26.88 -17.08
C GLN A 248 -44.53 -27.77 -18.34
N SER A 249 -45.15 -27.41 -19.47
CA SER A 249 -45.15 -28.27 -20.68
C SER A 249 -43.87 -28.33 -21.51
N THR A 250 -42.80 -27.66 -21.12
CA THR A 250 -41.51 -27.92 -21.75
C THR A 250 -40.40 -27.63 -20.76
N GLY A 251 -39.75 -28.70 -20.26
CA GLY A 251 -38.36 -28.56 -19.87
C GLY A 251 -37.61 -27.95 -21.03
N ILE A 252 -36.68 -27.03 -20.75
CA ILE A 252 -35.76 -26.51 -21.75
C ILE A 252 -35.12 -27.73 -22.42
N GLY A 253 -35.34 -27.89 -23.72
CA GLY A 253 -34.75 -28.99 -24.46
C GLY A 253 -33.23 -28.82 -24.44
N ASP A 254 -32.51 -29.93 -24.43
CA ASP A 254 -31.06 -29.88 -24.59
C ASP A 254 -30.71 -29.03 -25.83
N HIS A 255 -29.86 -28.02 -25.64
CA HIS A 255 -29.42 -27.07 -26.67
C HIS A 255 -30.50 -26.13 -27.23
N SER A 256 -31.66 -25.96 -26.57
CA SER A 256 -32.75 -25.11 -27.09
C SER A 256 -32.64 -23.62 -26.75
N ILE A 257 -31.60 -23.22 -26.00
CA ILE A 257 -31.32 -21.82 -25.64
C ILE A 257 -30.19 -21.31 -26.52
N SER A 258 -30.55 -20.45 -27.47
CA SER A 258 -29.62 -19.70 -28.31
C SER A 258 -29.20 -18.39 -27.63
N ARG A 259 -28.06 -17.82 -28.05
CA ARG A 259 -27.51 -16.58 -27.45
C ARG A 259 -28.53 -15.43 -27.33
N LYS A 260 -29.41 -15.26 -28.34
CA LYS A 260 -30.46 -14.22 -28.35
C LYS A 260 -31.52 -14.38 -27.26
N GLN A 261 -31.60 -15.56 -26.64
CA GLN A 261 -32.55 -15.88 -25.57
C GLN A 261 -31.93 -15.70 -24.18
N LEU A 262 -30.65 -15.31 -24.09
CA LEU A 262 -29.98 -14.97 -22.85
C LEU A 262 -30.03 -13.45 -22.67
N ASP A 263 -30.42 -13.01 -21.48
CA ASP A 263 -30.36 -11.60 -21.03
C ASP A 263 -28.95 -11.21 -20.56
N PHE A 264 -28.02 -12.17 -20.51
CA PHE A 264 -26.59 -11.96 -20.25
C PHE A 264 -25.74 -12.72 -21.28
N LEU A 265 -24.56 -12.19 -21.57
CA LEU A 265 -23.55 -12.88 -22.37
C LEU A 265 -22.51 -13.51 -21.43
N PRO A 266 -22.43 -14.86 -21.32
CA PRO A 266 -21.45 -15.49 -20.43
C PRO A 266 -20.00 -15.34 -20.93
N LEU A 267 -19.81 -15.13 -22.24
CA LEU A 267 -18.48 -14.95 -22.86
C LEU A 267 -18.59 -13.89 -23.97
N SER A 268 -17.73 -12.86 -23.91
CA SER A 268 -17.55 -11.87 -24.97
C SER A 268 -16.76 -12.51 -26.12
N GLY A 269 -17.44 -13.15 -27.07
CA GLY A 269 -16.78 -13.66 -28.28
C GLY A 269 -16.29 -12.51 -29.17
N MET A 270 -15.23 -12.73 -29.93
CA MET A 270 -14.74 -11.81 -30.95
C MET A 270 -15.39 -12.12 -32.28
N THR A 271 -15.92 -11.10 -32.96
CA THR A 271 -16.36 -11.22 -34.35
C THR A 271 -15.16 -11.57 -35.24
N GLY A 272 -15.35 -12.46 -36.21
CA GLY A 272 -14.39 -12.71 -37.30
C GLY A 272 -14.12 -11.44 -38.13
N LYS A 273 -13.39 -11.59 -39.24
CA LYS A 273 -13.03 -10.44 -40.09
C LYS A 273 -14.27 -9.78 -40.70
N ASN A 274 -15.29 -10.57 -41.02
CA ASN A 274 -16.55 -10.06 -41.52
C ASN A 274 -17.44 -9.55 -40.38
N LEU A 275 -17.66 -8.23 -40.34
CA LEU A 275 -18.48 -7.54 -39.35
C LEU A 275 -19.97 -7.51 -39.70
N PHE A 276 -20.35 -7.90 -40.92
CA PHE A 276 -21.74 -7.90 -41.37
C PHE A 276 -22.44 -9.22 -41.07
N ASP A 277 -23.40 -9.21 -40.14
CA ASP A 277 -24.26 -10.35 -39.86
C ASP A 277 -25.51 -10.36 -40.78
N PRO A 278 -25.59 -11.25 -41.78
CA PRO A 278 -26.73 -11.31 -42.69
C PRO A 278 -28.05 -11.71 -41.99
N SER A 279 -27.98 -12.34 -40.81
CA SER A 279 -29.18 -12.79 -40.08
C SER A 279 -29.97 -11.65 -39.43
N THR A 280 -29.35 -10.48 -39.27
CA THR A 280 -29.98 -9.26 -38.72
C THR A 280 -30.48 -8.30 -39.80
N ALA A 281 -30.19 -8.59 -41.06
CA ALA A 281 -30.51 -7.70 -42.16
C ALA A 281 -32.01 -7.67 -42.48
N THR A 282 -32.52 -6.50 -42.85
CA THR A 282 -33.94 -6.29 -43.17
C THR A 282 -34.14 -6.33 -44.68
N LEU A 283 -34.80 -7.38 -45.18
CA LEU A 283 -35.13 -7.55 -46.61
C LEU A 283 -36.15 -6.48 -47.07
N GLY A 284 -36.10 -6.15 -48.36
CA GLY A 284 -37.02 -5.20 -49.01
C GLY A 284 -36.75 -3.73 -48.69
N ASN A 285 -35.59 -3.43 -48.10
CA ASN A 285 -35.22 -2.08 -47.67
C ASN A 285 -33.77 -1.75 -48.05
N PHE A 286 -33.45 -0.46 -48.09
CA PHE A 286 -32.10 0.07 -48.26
C PHE A 286 -31.88 1.26 -47.31
N ILE A 287 -30.62 1.68 -47.16
CA ILE A 287 -30.22 2.84 -46.36
C ILE A 287 -30.06 4.05 -47.27
N GLY A 288 -30.76 5.14 -46.96
CA GLY A 288 -30.58 6.42 -47.65
C GLY A 288 -29.24 7.04 -47.28
N GLN A 289 -28.36 7.25 -48.26
CA GLN A 289 -27.05 7.86 -47.99
C GLN A 289 -27.16 9.30 -47.50
N ALA A 290 -28.20 10.04 -47.91
CA ALA A 290 -28.31 11.47 -47.65
C ALA A 290 -28.81 11.81 -46.23
N ASP A 291 -29.57 10.90 -45.61
CA ASP A 291 -30.26 11.13 -44.34
C ASP A 291 -30.19 9.95 -43.36
N GLY A 292 -29.54 8.85 -43.76
CA GLY A 292 -29.40 7.64 -42.94
C GLY A 292 -30.71 6.92 -42.64
N ARG A 293 -31.80 7.21 -43.35
CA ARG A 293 -33.09 6.56 -43.11
C ARG A 293 -33.20 5.20 -43.78
N VAL A 294 -34.00 4.32 -43.20
CA VAL A 294 -34.41 3.07 -43.86
C VAL A 294 -35.52 3.39 -44.85
N LEU A 295 -35.32 3.06 -46.11
CA LEU A 295 -36.26 3.29 -47.19
C LEU A 295 -36.64 1.95 -47.82
N THR A 296 -37.90 1.83 -48.25
CA THR A 296 -38.38 0.61 -48.90
C THR A 296 -37.87 0.52 -50.33
N GLY A 297 -37.34 -0.64 -50.70
CA GLY A 297 -36.85 -0.93 -52.05
C GLY A 297 -36.90 -2.43 -52.33
N ALA A 298 -37.80 -2.84 -53.23
CA ALA A 298 -37.90 -4.24 -53.64
C ALA A 298 -36.57 -4.70 -54.28
N GLY A 299 -36.05 -5.86 -53.84
CA GLY A 299 -34.77 -6.39 -54.29
C GLY A 299 -33.55 -5.91 -53.49
N TYR A 300 -33.71 -4.94 -52.58
CA TYR A 300 -32.64 -4.49 -51.68
C TYR A 300 -32.75 -5.11 -50.29
N THR A 301 -31.62 -5.14 -49.60
CA THR A 301 -31.52 -5.50 -48.18
C THR A 301 -30.70 -4.43 -47.45
N ALA A 302 -31.14 -4.07 -46.26
CA ALA A 302 -30.47 -3.11 -45.39
C ALA A 302 -29.87 -3.84 -44.19
N SER A 303 -28.60 -3.56 -43.86
CA SER A 303 -28.01 -4.09 -42.63
C SER A 303 -28.67 -3.47 -41.38
N ASP A 304 -28.52 -4.15 -40.24
CA ASP A 304 -28.62 -3.49 -38.94
C ASP A 304 -27.42 -2.55 -38.72
N PHE A 305 -27.38 -1.84 -37.60
CA PHE A 305 -26.23 -1.04 -37.17
C PHE A 305 -25.02 -1.94 -36.90
N ILE A 306 -23.97 -1.77 -37.69
CA ILE A 306 -22.71 -2.48 -37.52
C ILE A 306 -21.72 -1.55 -36.82
N SER A 307 -21.17 -1.95 -35.69
CA SER A 307 -20.21 -1.14 -34.95
C SER A 307 -18.92 -0.93 -35.73
N VAL A 308 -18.43 0.30 -35.75
CA VAL A 308 -17.16 0.70 -36.36
C VAL A 308 -16.41 1.67 -35.44
N LEU A 309 -15.10 1.66 -35.53
CA LEU A 309 -14.24 2.61 -34.82
C LEU A 309 -14.19 3.95 -35.56
N PRO A 310 -14.09 5.10 -34.86
CA PRO A 310 -13.94 6.41 -35.49
C PRO A 310 -12.58 6.57 -36.18
N SER A 311 -12.50 7.41 -37.23
CA SER A 311 -11.26 7.71 -37.95
C SER A 311 -10.44 6.48 -38.38
N THR A 312 -11.11 5.36 -38.64
CA THR A 312 -10.48 4.04 -38.81
C THR A 312 -10.73 3.50 -40.22
N ALA A 313 -9.74 2.81 -40.78
CA ALA A 313 -9.84 2.27 -42.13
C ALA A 313 -10.70 0.98 -42.17
N TYR A 314 -11.64 0.93 -43.11
CA TYR A 314 -12.48 -0.24 -43.38
C TYR A 314 -12.58 -0.50 -44.88
N ARG A 315 -12.92 -1.74 -45.26
CA ARG A 315 -13.23 -2.12 -46.65
C ARG A 315 -14.54 -2.89 -46.70
N ILE A 316 -15.26 -2.72 -47.82
CA ILE A 316 -16.46 -3.50 -48.15
C ILE A 316 -16.20 -4.25 -49.45
N SER A 317 -16.58 -5.52 -49.49
CA SER A 317 -16.62 -6.35 -50.69
C SER A 317 -17.99 -7.03 -50.84
N GLY A 318 -18.31 -7.50 -52.05
CA GLY A 318 -19.55 -8.23 -52.34
C GLY A 318 -20.76 -7.34 -52.64
N THR A 319 -20.67 -6.03 -52.40
CA THR A 319 -21.66 -5.04 -52.85
C THR A 319 -20.99 -3.70 -53.13
N THR A 320 -21.63 -2.88 -53.98
CA THR A 320 -21.22 -1.48 -54.25
C THR A 320 -22.30 -0.48 -53.83
N GLU A 321 -23.41 -0.97 -53.26
CA GLU A 321 -24.55 -0.12 -52.90
C GLU A 321 -24.20 0.83 -51.74
N GLN A 322 -25.04 1.84 -51.53
CA GLN A 322 -24.76 2.93 -50.62
C GLN A 322 -24.71 2.54 -49.13
N LEU A 323 -24.04 3.37 -48.33
CA LEU A 323 -23.99 3.26 -46.86
C LEU A 323 -24.19 4.61 -46.17
N ALA A 324 -24.45 4.56 -44.86
CA ALA A 324 -24.50 5.72 -43.97
C ALA A 324 -23.79 5.44 -42.65
N PHE A 325 -23.15 6.47 -42.09
CA PHE A 325 -22.48 6.47 -40.80
C PHE A 325 -23.34 7.15 -39.73
N TYR A 326 -23.22 6.68 -38.50
CA TYR A 326 -23.96 7.17 -37.36
C TYR A 326 -23.06 7.29 -36.13
N ASP A 327 -23.39 8.23 -35.25
CA ASP A 327 -22.69 8.43 -33.98
C ASP A 327 -23.12 7.39 -32.93
N ILE A 328 -22.57 7.50 -31.71
CA ILE A 328 -22.88 6.57 -30.60
C ILE A 328 -24.38 6.55 -30.23
N ASN A 329 -25.10 7.64 -30.48
CA ASN A 329 -26.53 7.80 -30.24
C ASN A 329 -27.38 7.36 -31.46
N LYS A 330 -26.75 6.77 -32.48
CA LYS A 330 -27.36 6.38 -33.76
C LYS A 330 -27.90 7.57 -34.56
N ALA A 331 -27.40 8.79 -34.32
CA ALA A 331 -27.72 9.94 -35.15
C ALA A 331 -26.87 9.92 -36.43
N TYR A 332 -27.48 10.26 -37.57
CA TYR A 332 -26.82 10.27 -38.88
C TYR A 332 -25.67 11.30 -38.92
N ILE A 333 -24.53 10.88 -39.46
CA ILE A 333 -23.33 11.72 -39.65
C ILE A 333 -23.17 12.09 -41.13
N SER A 334 -23.06 11.08 -41.98
CA SER A 334 -22.77 11.21 -43.41
C SER A 334 -23.06 9.88 -44.12
N GLY A 335 -23.06 9.88 -45.44
CA GLY A 335 -23.18 8.66 -46.24
C GLY A 335 -22.33 8.68 -47.50
N LEU A 336 -22.21 7.50 -48.10
CA LEU A 336 -21.51 7.29 -49.37
C LEU A 336 -22.48 6.66 -50.37
N SER A 337 -22.57 7.23 -51.57
CA SER A 337 -23.37 6.66 -52.67
C SER A 337 -22.87 5.29 -53.13
N PHE A 338 -21.60 4.97 -52.87
CA PHE A 338 -20.97 3.70 -53.20
C PHE A 338 -20.21 3.18 -51.98
N GLY A 339 -20.75 2.15 -51.32
CA GLY A 339 -20.23 1.65 -50.05
C GLY A 339 -18.84 1.02 -50.17
N ASP A 340 -18.52 0.41 -51.32
CA ASP A 340 -17.19 -0.15 -51.62
C ASP A 340 -16.08 0.91 -51.66
N LYS A 341 -16.43 2.20 -51.70
CA LYS A 341 -15.48 3.32 -51.66
C LYS A 341 -15.15 3.79 -50.25
N ILE A 342 -15.64 3.11 -49.23
CA ILE A 342 -15.21 3.37 -47.85
C ILE A 342 -13.68 3.21 -47.74
N THR A 343 -13.02 4.26 -47.23
CA THR A 343 -11.58 4.25 -46.96
C THR A 343 -11.31 4.40 -45.48
N THR A 344 -11.92 5.41 -44.85
CA THR A 344 -11.82 5.75 -43.43
C THR A 344 -13.19 6.23 -42.93
N THR A 345 -13.59 5.80 -41.73
CA THR A 345 -14.83 6.26 -41.08
C THR A 345 -14.71 7.73 -40.60
N PRO A 346 -15.82 8.48 -40.48
CA PRO A 346 -15.83 9.80 -39.85
C PRO A 346 -15.33 9.77 -38.40
N ALA A 347 -14.83 10.91 -37.90
CA ALA A 347 -14.19 11.03 -36.58
C ALA A 347 -15.14 10.79 -35.39
N ASN A 348 -16.45 10.90 -35.59
CA ASN A 348 -17.47 10.64 -34.57
C ASN A 348 -18.33 9.41 -34.90
N ALA A 349 -17.95 8.60 -35.90
CA ALA A 349 -18.70 7.40 -36.26
C ALA A 349 -18.51 6.29 -35.23
N ALA A 350 -19.63 5.75 -34.75
CA ALA A 350 -19.69 4.55 -33.93
C ALA A 350 -20.37 3.39 -34.66
N TYR A 351 -21.21 3.68 -35.66
CA TYR A 351 -21.90 2.68 -36.45
C TYR A 351 -21.89 3.01 -37.94
N VAL A 352 -22.00 1.96 -38.75
CA VAL A 352 -22.31 2.04 -40.18
C VAL A 352 -23.52 1.17 -40.47
N ARG A 353 -24.35 1.60 -41.42
CA ARG A 353 -25.36 0.75 -42.05
C ARG A 353 -25.15 0.79 -43.55
N MET A 354 -25.29 -0.35 -44.19
CA MET A 354 -25.06 -0.50 -45.62
C MET A 354 -26.26 -1.13 -46.32
N SER A 355 -26.37 -0.81 -47.60
CA SER A 355 -27.33 -1.41 -48.52
C SER A 355 -26.62 -2.50 -49.32
N MET A 356 -27.39 -3.46 -49.82
CA MET A 356 -26.93 -4.50 -50.74
C MET A 356 -28.11 -5.01 -51.54
N LYS A 357 -27.87 -5.68 -52.67
CA LYS A 357 -28.95 -6.45 -53.30
C LYS A 357 -29.25 -7.68 -52.48
N THR A 358 -30.50 -8.11 -52.48
CA THR A 358 -30.94 -9.31 -51.78
C THR A 358 -30.20 -10.56 -52.28
N THR A 359 -29.80 -10.56 -53.57
CA THR A 359 -28.99 -11.63 -54.16
C THR A 359 -27.52 -11.63 -53.71
N GLU A 360 -27.02 -10.52 -53.17
CA GLU A 360 -25.62 -10.34 -52.75
C GLU A 360 -25.40 -10.68 -51.28
N ILE A 361 -26.47 -10.83 -50.48
CA ILE A 361 -26.42 -10.92 -49.00
C ILE A 361 -25.42 -11.94 -48.45
N ASN A 362 -25.22 -13.07 -49.14
CA ASN A 362 -24.31 -14.14 -48.71
C ASN A 362 -22.86 -13.97 -49.23
N ALA A 363 -22.54 -12.84 -49.86
CA ALA A 363 -21.22 -12.53 -50.38
C ALA A 363 -20.67 -11.19 -49.84
N VAL A 364 -21.47 -10.45 -49.07
CA VAL A 364 -21.06 -9.15 -48.53
C VAL A 364 -20.15 -9.34 -47.32
N GLN A 365 -19.05 -8.59 -47.29
CA GLN A 365 -18.13 -8.50 -46.18
C GLN A 365 -17.74 -7.06 -45.91
N LEU A 366 -17.94 -6.62 -44.67
CA LEU A 366 -17.37 -5.39 -44.12
C LEU A 366 -16.24 -5.79 -43.18
N GLU A 367 -15.04 -5.26 -43.38
CA GLU A 367 -13.86 -5.65 -42.60
C GLU A 367 -12.99 -4.46 -42.20
N LEU A 368 -12.33 -4.59 -41.06
CA LEU A 368 -11.35 -3.63 -40.54
C LEU A 368 -10.04 -3.74 -41.32
N GLY A 369 -9.53 -2.61 -41.82
CA GLY A 369 -8.24 -2.54 -42.51
C GLY A 369 -8.26 -1.74 -43.81
N THR A 370 -7.13 -1.79 -44.52
CA THR A 370 -6.89 -1.00 -45.74
C THR A 370 -6.97 -1.82 -47.04
N THR A 371 -7.11 -3.13 -46.95
CA THR A 371 -7.09 -4.07 -48.09
C THR A 371 -8.32 -4.95 -48.07
N ILE A 372 -8.90 -5.21 -49.24
CA ILE A 372 -9.97 -6.20 -49.40
C ILE A 372 -9.36 -7.60 -49.31
N THR A 373 -9.90 -8.46 -48.46
CA THR A 373 -9.48 -9.86 -48.32
C THR A 373 -10.46 -10.82 -48.99
N SER A 374 -10.14 -12.12 -49.00
CA SER A 374 -11.07 -13.15 -49.48
C SER A 374 -12.28 -13.26 -48.56
N TYR A 375 -13.45 -13.52 -49.15
CA TYR A 375 -14.70 -13.63 -48.41
C TYR A 375 -14.62 -14.70 -47.30
N GLU A 376 -15.03 -14.32 -46.10
CA GLU A 376 -15.39 -15.21 -45.00
C GLU A 376 -16.78 -14.87 -44.46
N PRO A 377 -17.59 -15.88 -44.06
CA PRO A 377 -18.89 -15.65 -43.47
C PRO A 377 -18.76 -15.00 -42.09
N TYR A 378 -19.78 -14.24 -41.70
CA TYR A 378 -19.90 -13.73 -40.33
C TYR A 378 -19.91 -14.89 -39.34
N THR A 379 -18.98 -14.86 -38.40
CA THR A 379 -18.92 -15.83 -37.31
C THR A 379 -18.31 -15.18 -36.09
N ILE A 380 -18.61 -15.74 -34.93
CA ILE A 380 -18.10 -15.27 -33.64
C ILE A 380 -17.19 -16.37 -33.10
N TYR A 381 -15.92 -16.04 -32.93
CA TYR A 381 -14.94 -16.93 -32.34
C TYR A 381 -14.76 -16.60 -30.86
N PHE A 382 -14.49 -17.61 -30.06
CA PHE A 382 -13.96 -17.42 -28.71
C PHE A 382 -12.45 -17.62 -28.79
N ASN A 383 -11.67 -16.58 -28.51
CA ASN A 383 -10.24 -16.77 -28.32
C ASN A 383 -9.97 -17.21 -26.87
N ASN A 384 -8.79 -17.75 -26.65
CA ASN A 384 -8.32 -18.12 -25.32
C ASN A 384 -8.45 -16.95 -24.32
N GLU A 385 -8.20 -15.70 -24.73
CA GLU A 385 -8.30 -14.52 -23.85
C GLU A 385 -9.73 -14.23 -23.35
N SER A 386 -10.75 -14.57 -24.14
CA SER A 386 -12.17 -14.45 -23.77
C SER A 386 -12.56 -15.45 -22.68
N ILE A 387 -11.80 -16.55 -22.55
CA ILE A 387 -11.95 -17.60 -21.54
C ILE A 387 -11.09 -17.30 -20.30
N TYR A 388 -9.99 -16.56 -20.46
CA TYR A 388 -9.04 -16.24 -19.38
C TYR A 388 -9.30 -14.91 -18.65
N SER A 389 -10.29 -14.12 -19.07
CA SER A 389 -10.66 -12.88 -18.37
C SER A 389 -11.04 -13.17 -16.90
N PRO A 390 -10.52 -12.41 -15.92
CA PRO A 390 -10.82 -12.64 -14.51
C PRO A 390 -12.32 -12.61 -14.23
N ILE A 391 -12.82 -13.59 -13.48
CA ILE A 391 -14.19 -13.55 -12.95
C ILE A 391 -14.29 -12.32 -12.05
N PRO A 392 -15.24 -11.40 -12.28
CA PRO A 392 -15.42 -10.24 -11.40
C PRO A 392 -15.61 -10.69 -9.95
N GLU A 393 -15.00 -9.98 -9.00
CA GLU A 393 -15.04 -10.36 -7.57
C GLU A 393 -16.48 -10.53 -7.04
N SER A 394 -17.42 -9.77 -7.59
CA SER A 394 -18.85 -9.85 -7.30
C SER A 394 -19.51 -11.19 -7.67
N LYS A 395 -18.85 -11.99 -8.50
CA LYS A 395 -19.30 -13.32 -8.94
C LYS A 395 -18.48 -14.46 -8.31
N LEU A 396 -17.47 -14.15 -7.48
CA LEU A 396 -16.77 -15.15 -6.68
C LEU A 396 -17.63 -15.57 -5.50
N ASP A 397 -17.89 -16.87 -5.39
CA ASP A 397 -18.45 -17.45 -4.18
C ASP A 397 -17.37 -17.49 -3.09
N LYS A 398 -17.49 -16.62 -2.09
CA LYS A 398 -16.59 -16.56 -0.93
C LYS A 398 -16.61 -17.83 -0.07
N SER A 399 -17.49 -18.79 -0.38
CA SER A 399 -17.56 -20.09 0.28
C SER A 399 -16.45 -21.08 -0.12
N LEU A 400 -15.66 -20.77 -1.17
CA LEU A 400 -14.67 -21.68 -1.75
C LEU A 400 -13.37 -21.82 -0.96
N ILE A 401 -13.06 -20.93 -0.01
CA ILE A 401 -11.91 -21.08 0.90
C ILE A 401 -12.41 -20.96 2.35
N LYS A 402 -12.74 -22.10 2.95
CA LYS A 402 -12.93 -22.19 4.41
C LYS A 402 -11.61 -22.64 5.02
N GLY A 403 -10.91 -21.74 5.68
CA GLY A 403 -9.80 -22.13 6.55
C GLY A 403 -10.31 -23.09 7.64
N THR A 404 -9.49 -24.06 7.99
CA THR A 404 -9.68 -24.92 9.16
C THR A 404 -9.40 -24.09 10.41
N ALA A 405 -10.33 -24.05 11.36
CA ALA A 405 -10.09 -23.38 12.63
C ALA A 405 -8.95 -24.06 13.39
N SER A 406 -8.06 -23.30 14.01
CA SER A 406 -7.03 -23.85 14.88
C SER A 406 -7.65 -24.53 16.10
N LYS A 407 -6.91 -25.45 16.73
CA LYS A 407 -7.39 -26.16 17.92
C LYS A 407 -7.47 -25.26 19.15
N ASN A 408 -6.72 -24.17 19.17
CA ASN A 408 -6.73 -23.20 20.25
C ASN A 408 -7.94 -22.28 20.12
N LEU A 409 -8.82 -22.30 21.11
CA LEU A 409 -10.04 -21.48 21.13
C LEU A 409 -9.84 -20.13 21.85
N PHE A 410 -8.63 -19.85 22.35
CA PHE A 410 -8.32 -18.60 23.04
C PHE A 410 -7.81 -17.51 22.10
N ASP A 411 -8.69 -16.54 21.82
CA ASP A 411 -8.33 -15.32 21.09
C ASP A 411 -7.71 -14.26 22.02
N LYS A 412 -6.38 -14.16 22.00
CA LYS A 412 -5.65 -13.18 22.82
C LYS A 412 -5.99 -11.72 22.48
N SER A 413 -6.44 -11.43 21.26
CA SER A 413 -6.77 -10.06 20.83
C SER A 413 -8.02 -9.52 21.53
N ARG A 414 -8.86 -10.41 22.07
CA ARG A 414 -10.08 -10.07 22.80
C ARG A 414 -9.89 -10.08 24.33
N ALA A 415 -8.69 -10.36 24.81
CA ALA A 415 -8.42 -10.46 26.23
C ALA A 415 -8.38 -9.07 26.90
N THR A 416 -8.82 -9.00 28.15
CA THR A 416 -8.83 -7.78 28.96
C THR A 416 -7.62 -7.75 29.90
N LEU A 417 -6.66 -6.86 29.60
CA LEU A 417 -5.45 -6.63 30.41
C LEU A 417 -5.78 -6.02 31.78
N GLY A 418 -4.95 -6.31 32.79
CA GLY A 418 -5.10 -5.77 34.15
C GLY A 418 -6.30 -6.30 34.92
N SER A 419 -6.83 -7.45 34.52
CA SER A 419 -8.05 -8.04 35.08
C SER A 419 -7.97 -9.56 35.18
N PHE A 420 -8.77 -10.15 36.07
CA PHE A 420 -8.92 -11.59 36.24
C PHE A 420 -10.41 -11.97 36.39
N ILE A 421 -10.73 -13.25 36.17
CA ILE A 421 -12.06 -13.80 36.41
C ILE A 421 -12.12 -14.43 37.80
N GLY A 422 -13.07 -14.00 38.63
CA GLY A 422 -13.27 -14.60 39.94
C GLY A 422 -13.96 -15.96 39.83
N GLN A 423 -13.29 -17.05 40.20
CA GLN A 423 -13.84 -18.41 40.05
C GLN A 423 -15.18 -18.59 40.78
N ALA A 424 -15.38 -17.94 41.93
CA ALA A 424 -16.56 -18.12 42.77
C ALA A 424 -17.77 -17.28 42.31
N THR A 425 -17.56 -16.29 41.44
CA THR A 425 -18.58 -15.30 41.08
C THR A 425 -18.77 -15.17 39.57
N GLY A 426 -17.81 -15.63 38.76
CA GLY A 426 -17.76 -15.40 37.33
C GLY A 426 -17.61 -13.93 36.95
N LYS A 427 -17.29 -13.04 37.90
CA LYS A 427 -17.17 -11.61 37.62
C LYS A 427 -15.74 -11.26 37.24
N LEU A 428 -15.61 -10.34 36.28
CA LEU A 428 -14.35 -9.68 35.96
C LEU A 428 -13.98 -8.73 37.11
N SER A 429 -12.75 -8.83 37.61
CA SER A 429 -12.22 -7.99 38.69
C SER A 429 -10.84 -7.45 38.30
N THR A 430 -10.48 -6.27 38.79
CA THR A 430 -9.18 -5.65 38.53
C THR A 430 -8.06 -6.43 39.23
N GLY A 431 -6.97 -6.71 38.51
CA GLY A 431 -5.77 -7.34 39.05
C GLY A 431 -4.55 -7.01 38.18
N ALA A 432 -3.64 -6.20 38.72
CA ALA A 432 -2.40 -5.85 38.02
C ALA A 432 -1.55 -7.12 37.78
N GLY A 433 -1.03 -7.28 36.56
CA GLY A 433 -0.26 -8.46 36.14
C GLY A 433 -1.09 -9.65 35.68
N TYR A 434 -2.42 -9.54 35.69
CA TYR A 434 -3.33 -10.56 35.15
C TYR A 434 -4.01 -10.09 33.86
N THR A 435 -4.40 -11.06 33.06
CA THR A 435 -5.23 -10.90 31.87
C THR A 435 -6.41 -11.86 31.94
N ALA A 436 -7.60 -11.38 31.60
CA ALA A 436 -8.81 -12.20 31.55
C ALA A 436 -9.22 -12.45 30.10
N SER A 437 -9.54 -13.69 29.75
CA SER A 437 -10.11 -13.98 28.43
C SER A 437 -11.49 -13.34 28.25
N ASP A 438 -11.90 -13.17 26.99
CA ASP A 438 -13.32 -13.02 26.65
C ASP A 438 -14.05 -14.37 26.85
N PHE A 439 -15.36 -14.39 26.62
CA PHE A 439 -16.16 -15.62 26.60
C PHE A 439 -15.73 -16.52 25.44
N ILE A 440 -15.20 -17.70 25.79
CA ILE A 440 -14.77 -18.73 24.85
C ILE A 440 -15.88 -19.77 24.77
N SER A 441 -16.39 -20.02 23.56
CA SER A 441 -17.46 -20.99 23.35
C SER A 441 -16.99 -22.41 23.65
N VAL A 442 -17.75 -23.13 24.47
CA VAL A 442 -17.50 -24.54 24.80
C VAL A 442 -18.78 -25.34 24.69
N LEU A 443 -18.66 -26.63 24.37
CA LEU A 443 -19.79 -27.55 24.37
C LEU A 443 -20.09 -28.04 25.80
N PRO A 444 -21.36 -28.30 26.16
CA PRO A 444 -21.73 -28.87 27.45
C PRO A 444 -21.21 -30.31 27.59
N SER A 445 -20.93 -30.74 28.82
CA SER A 445 -20.49 -32.11 29.15
C SER A 445 -19.36 -32.64 28.25
N THR A 446 -18.44 -31.76 27.83
CA THR A 446 -17.41 -32.06 26.83
C THR A 446 -16.02 -31.89 27.44
N ALA A 447 -15.09 -32.76 27.04
CA ALA A 447 -13.71 -32.70 27.51
C ALA A 447 -12.93 -31.55 26.85
N TYR A 448 -12.22 -30.78 27.67
CA TYR A 448 -11.32 -29.71 27.27
C TYR A 448 -10.02 -29.77 28.09
N ARG A 449 -8.95 -29.17 27.57
CA ARG A 449 -7.68 -28.97 28.28
C ARG A 449 -7.21 -27.52 28.12
N ILE A 450 -6.52 -27.03 29.14
CA ILE A 450 -5.84 -25.73 29.15
C ILE A 450 -4.35 -25.97 29.37
N SER A 451 -3.51 -25.25 28.62
CA SER A 451 -2.05 -25.18 28.79
C SER A 451 -1.57 -23.74 28.72
N GLY A 452 -0.34 -23.49 29.18
CA GLY A 452 0.28 -22.15 29.21
C GLY A 452 -0.13 -21.29 30.40
N THR A 453 -1.13 -21.70 31.18
CA THR A 453 -1.49 -21.07 32.45
C THR A 453 -2.11 -22.09 33.41
N THR A 454 -2.02 -21.83 34.71
CA THR A 454 -2.71 -22.62 35.76
C THR A 454 -3.77 -21.81 36.50
N GLU A 455 -3.95 -20.54 36.13
CA GLU A 455 -4.84 -19.60 36.81
C GLU A 455 -6.32 -20.00 36.70
N GLN A 456 -7.16 -19.38 37.52
CA GLN A 456 -8.55 -19.80 37.66
C GLN A 456 -9.42 -19.59 36.40
N LEU A 457 -10.56 -20.30 36.35
CA LEU A 457 -11.59 -20.12 35.32
C LEU A 457 -13.01 -20.12 35.89
N ALA A 458 -13.98 -19.69 35.07
CA ALA A 458 -15.40 -19.76 35.34
C ALA A 458 -16.18 -20.20 34.10
N PHE A 459 -17.24 -20.98 34.31
CA PHE A 459 -18.18 -21.44 33.29
C PHE A 459 -19.47 -20.62 33.33
N TYR A 460 -20.08 -20.47 32.15
CA TYR A 460 -21.30 -19.70 31.97
C TYR A 460 -22.27 -20.41 31.02
N ASP A 461 -23.56 -20.18 31.22
CA ASP A 461 -24.60 -20.70 30.35
C ASP A 461 -24.73 -19.89 29.05
N ILE A 462 -25.70 -20.25 28.19
CA ILE A 462 -25.93 -19.56 26.90
C ILE A 462 -26.28 -18.07 27.07
N ASN A 463 -26.80 -17.66 28.22
CA ASN A 463 -27.13 -16.29 28.57
C ASN A 463 -25.96 -15.56 29.27
N LYS A 464 -24.78 -16.19 29.31
CA LYS A 464 -23.58 -15.71 30.02
C LYS A 464 -23.78 -15.57 31.53
N ALA A 465 -24.75 -16.29 32.12
CA ALA A 465 -24.90 -16.37 33.56
C ALA A 465 -23.89 -17.36 34.16
N TYR A 466 -23.29 -17.01 35.30
CA TYR A 466 -22.30 -17.84 35.97
C TYR A 466 -22.90 -19.18 36.44
N ILE A 467 -22.17 -20.27 36.18
CA ILE A 467 -22.54 -21.64 36.59
C ILE A 467 -21.65 -22.08 37.77
N SER A 468 -20.35 -22.11 37.55
CA SER A 468 -19.34 -22.61 38.49
C SER A 468 -17.94 -22.14 38.06
N GLY A 469 -16.92 -22.35 38.88
CA GLY A 469 -15.53 -22.08 38.51
C GLY A 469 -14.56 -23.09 39.10
N LEU A 470 -13.31 -23.01 38.65
CA LEU A 470 -12.19 -23.81 39.14
C LEU A 470 -11.08 -22.87 39.57
N SER A 471 -10.50 -23.11 40.75
CA SER A 471 -9.33 -22.33 41.22
C SER A 471 -8.08 -22.55 40.38
N PHE A 472 -8.00 -23.66 39.64
CA PHE A 472 -6.90 -24.00 38.74
C PHE A 472 -7.46 -24.43 37.39
N GLY A 473 -7.27 -23.59 36.37
CA GLY A 473 -7.88 -23.77 35.05
C GLY A 473 -7.34 -24.97 34.28
N ASP A 474 -6.05 -25.29 34.46
CA ASP A 474 -5.39 -26.47 33.88
C ASP A 474 -6.01 -27.80 34.35
N LYS A 475 -6.78 -27.79 35.45
CA LYS A 475 -7.51 -28.95 35.96
C LYS A 475 -8.86 -29.18 35.31
N ILE A 476 -9.23 -28.40 34.29
CA ILE A 476 -10.42 -28.68 33.50
C ILE A 476 -10.36 -30.08 32.89
N THR A 477 -11.39 -30.88 33.14
CA THR A 477 -11.52 -32.24 32.60
C THR A 477 -12.75 -32.37 31.71
N THR A 478 -13.89 -31.85 32.17
CA THR A 478 -15.17 -31.84 31.46
C THR A 478 -15.96 -30.58 31.86
N THR A 479 -16.60 -29.93 30.89
CA THR A 479 -17.47 -28.76 31.12
C THR A 479 -18.79 -29.16 31.82
N PRO A 480 -19.40 -28.26 32.61
CA PRO A 480 -20.75 -28.48 33.16
C PRO A 480 -21.81 -28.76 32.09
N ALA A 481 -22.89 -29.45 32.46
CA ALA A 481 -23.95 -29.89 31.53
C ALA A 481 -24.73 -28.74 30.87
N ASN A 482 -24.72 -27.55 31.46
CA ASN A 482 -25.36 -26.34 30.93
C ASN A 482 -24.35 -25.27 30.48
N ALA A 483 -23.05 -25.59 30.41
CA ALA A 483 -22.04 -24.63 29.98
C ALA A 483 -22.09 -24.40 28.46
N ALA A 484 -22.13 -23.13 28.08
CA ALA A 484 -21.96 -22.67 26.70
C ALA A 484 -20.67 -21.86 26.52
N TYR A 485 -20.16 -21.28 27.61
CA TYR A 485 -18.94 -20.49 27.60
C TYR A 485 -18.04 -20.78 28.79
N VAL A 486 -16.75 -20.53 28.62
CA VAL A 486 -15.76 -20.45 29.68
C VAL A 486 -15.01 -19.12 29.58
N ARG A 487 -14.61 -18.57 30.72
CA ARG A 487 -13.61 -17.50 30.78
C ARG A 487 -12.51 -17.92 31.74
N MET A 488 -11.27 -17.58 31.41
CA MET A 488 -10.10 -17.94 32.20
C MET A 488 -9.23 -16.72 32.48
N SER A 489 -8.55 -16.76 33.61
CA SER A 489 -7.46 -15.86 33.96
C SER A 489 -6.14 -16.41 33.43
N MET A 490 -5.15 -15.55 33.29
CA MET A 490 -3.75 -15.89 33.05
C MET A 490 -2.87 -14.74 33.55
N LEU A 491 -1.59 -14.98 33.78
CA LEU A 491 -0.65 -13.86 33.98
C LEU A 491 -0.45 -13.13 32.65
N THR A 492 -0.26 -11.81 32.70
CA THR A 492 -0.03 -11.02 31.48
C THR A 492 1.21 -11.49 30.71
N SER A 493 2.22 -12.04 31.40
CA SER A 493 3.40 -12.65 30.79
C SER A 493 3.15 -13.99 30.10
N GLU A 494 2.02 -14.66 30.37
CA GLU A 494 1.69 -15.98 29.81
C GLU A 494 0.87 -15.90 28.52
N ILE A 495 0.32 -14.72 28.19
CA ILE A 495 -0.72 -14.52 27.17
C ILE A 495 -0.38 -15.11 25.79
N ASP A 496 0.90 -15.15 25.42
CA ASP A 496 1.36 -15.66 24.12
C ASP A 496 1.54 -17.18 24.06
N SER A 497 1.29 -17.89 25.17
CA SER A 497 1.45 -19.35 25.30
C SER A 497 0.17 -20.08 25.74
N VAL A 498 -0.89 -19.34 26.08
CA VAL A 498 -2.14 -19.92 26.59
C VAL A 498 -2.91 -20.57 25.45
N GLN A 499 -3.33 -21.82 25.69
CA GLN A 499 -4.18 -22.57 24.78
C GLN A 499 -5.30 -23.25 25.55
N ILE A 500 -6.51 -23.15 25.03
CA ILE A 500 -7.64 -24.00 25.43
C ILE A 500 -8.11 -24.77 24.21
N GLU A 501 -8.20 -26.09 24.33
CA GLU A 501 -8.55 -26.97 23.21
C GLU A 501 -9.56 -28.04 23.62
N LYS A 502 -10.38 -28.46 22.66
CA LYS A 502 -11.33 -29.55 22.84
C LYS A 502 -10.58 -30.88 22.78
N GLY A 503 -10.70 -31.69 23.83
CA GLY A 503 -10.03 -32.97 23.92
C GLY A 503 -9.68 -33.38 25.35
N SER A 504 -9.10 -34.57 25.48
CA SER A 504 -8.67 -35.12 26.79
C SER A 504 -7.17 -35.08 27.02
N ILE A 505 -6.40 -34.57 26.04
CA ILE A 505 -4.94 -34.54 26.04
C ILE A 505 -4.49 -33.10 25.77
N VAL A 506 -3.42 -32.66 26.45
CA VAL A 506 -2.76 -31.38 26.17
C VAL A 506 -1.83 -31.58 24.97
N THR A 507 -1.94 -30.74 23.96
CA THR A 507 -1.09 -30.78 22.77
C THR A 507 -0.08 -29.63 22.74
N SER A 508 0.84 -29.63 21.77
CA SER A 508 1.75 -28.49 21.54
C SER A 508 0.96 -27.21 21.24
N TYR A 509 1.51 -26.07 21.64
CA TYR A 509 0.88 -24.78 21.42
C TYR A 509 0.66 -24.49 19.91
N GLU A 510 -0.54 -24.02 19.57
CA GLU A 510 -0.92 -23.45 18.28
C GLU A 510 -1.64 -22.12 18.53
N ALA A 511 -1.36 -21.09 17.73
CA ALA A 511 -2.03 -19.81 17.87
C ALA A 511 -3.52 -19.90 17.49
N TYR A 512 -4.37 -19.08 18.10
CA TYR A 512 -5.77 -18.92 17.68
C TYR A 512 -5.85 -18.33 16.26
N GLY A 513 -6.66 -18.93 15.39
CA GLY A 513 -6.87 -18.44 14.02
C GLY A 513 -7.52 -19.48 13.11
N TYR A 514 -7.50 -19.19 11.80
CA TYR A 514 -7.85 -20.15 10.75
C TYR A 514 -6.58 -20.43 9.93
N HIS A 515 -6.31 -21.70 9.63
CA HIS A 515 -5.23 -22.10 8.73
C HIS A 515 -5.83 -22.80 7.50
N ILE A 516 -5.19 -22.67 6.35
CA ILE A 516 -5.53 -23.49 5.19
C ILE A 516 -4.71 -24.77 5.31
N ASP A 517 -5.38 -25.93 5.30
CA ASP A 517 -4.67 -27.21 5.31
C ASP A 517 -3.95 -27.39 3.98
N ASN A 518 -2.63 -27.32 3.99
CA ASN A 518 -1.79 -27.48 2.80
C ASN A 518 -2.03 -28.82 2.09
N SER A 519 -2.53 -29.86 2.78
CA SER A 519 -2.85 -31.15 2.17
C SER A 519 -4.11 -31.12 1.29
N SER A 520 -4.91 -30.06 1.39
CA SER A 520 -6.12 -29.84 0.59
C SER A 520 -5.92 -28.87 -0.59
N LEU A 521 -4.73 -28.28 -0.72
CA LEU A 521 -4.33 -27.48 -1.86
C LEU A 521 -3.62 -28.41 -2.86
N SER A 522 -4.29 -28.78 -3.97
CA SER A 522 -3.60 -29.47 -5.06
C SER A 522 -2.53 -28.56 -5.67
N ASP A 523 -1.38 -29.11 -6.04
CA ASP A 523 -0.21 -28.37 -6.58
C ASP A 523 -0.58 -27.39 -7.71
N GLY A 524 -1.56 -27.73 -8.54
CA GLY A 524 -2.05 -26.84 -9.62
C GLY A 524 -2.77 -25.56 -9.16
N ASN A 525 -3.29 -25.53 -7.92
CA ASN A 525 -3.92 -24.33 -7.37
C ASN A 525 -2.88 -23.33 -6.84
N ILE A 526 -1.71 -23.81 -6.40
CA ILE A 526 -0.59 -22.96 -5.98
C ILE A 526 -0.04 -22.23 -7.21
N GLU A 527 0.15 -22.93 -8.32
CA GLU A 527 0.64 -22.36 -9.57
C GLU A 527 -0.33 -21.31 -10.16
N TYR A 528 -1.65 -21.57 -10.08
CA TYR A 528 -2.70 -20.65 -10.52
C TYR A 528 -2.83 -19.39 -9.65
N ILE A 529 -2.54 -19.48 -8.35
CA ILE A 529 -2.56 -18.34 -7.42
C ILE A 529 -1.31 -17.47 -7.59
N LYS A 530 -0.16 -18.09 -7.86
CA LYS A 530 1.13 -17.41 -8.14
C LYS A 530 1.06 -16.53 -9.41
N ASP A 531 0.27 -16.91 -10.40
CA ASP A 531 0.12 -16.20 -11.68
C ASP A 531 -0.94 -15.07 -11.65
N ARG A 532 -1.82 -15.03 -10.64
CA ARG A 532 -3.01 -14.14 -10.62
C ARG A 532 -3.08 -13.13 -9.47
N ILE A 533 -2.17 -13.18 -8.51
CA ILE A 533 -1.89 -12.03 -7.64
C ILE A 533 -0.92 -11.16 -8.43
N GLU A 534 -1.26 -9.92 -8.77
CA GLU A 534 -0.25 -8.95 -9.26
C GLU A 534 0.92 -8.96 -8.28
N GLY A 535 2.00 -9.62 -8.66
CA GLY A 535 3.04 -10.06 -7.74
C GLY A 535 4.20 -10.69 -8.48
N ASN A 536 5.33 -10.77 -7.78
CA ASN A 536 6.58 -11.28 -8.32
C ASN A 536 6.42 -12.78 -8.68
N THR A 537 7.04 -13.22 -9.77
CA THR A 537 7.07 -14.61 -10.22
C THR A 537 7.84 -15.48 -9.21
N PRO A 538 7.17 -16.40 -8.50
CA PRO A 538 7.81 -17.10 -7.39
C PRO A 538 8.47 -18.40 -7.84
N ILE A 539 9.70 -18.63 -7.39
CA ILE A 539 10.50 -19.84 -7.63
C ILE A 539 10.81 -20.49 -6.28
N ILE A 540 10.57 -21.78 -6.15
CA ILE A 540 10.82 -22.54 -4.93
C ILE A 540 12.07 -23.39 -5.10
N VAL A 541 13.03 -23.25 -4.18
CA VAL A 541 14.27 -24.04 -4.16
C VAL A 541 14.25 -24.98 -2.97
N LYS A 542 14.28 -26.29 -3.25
CA LYS A 542 14.35 -27.37 -2.25
C LYS A 542 15.25 -28.51 -2.70
N LYS A 543 16.20 -28.91 -1.86
CA LYS A 543 17.16 -29.99 -2.14
C LYS A 543 16.51 -31.37 -2.23
N ASP A 544 15.30 -31.54 -1.70
CA ASP A 544 14.54 -32.79 -1.75
C ASP A 544 13.84 -33.04 -3.11
N PHE A 545 14.05 -32.15 -4.10
CA PHE A 545 13.42 -32.16 -5.42
C PHE A 545 11.90 -31.95 -5.42
N ASN A 546 11.32 -31.52 -4.30
CA ASN A 546 9.91 -31.11 -4.20
C ASN A 546 9.71 -29.59 -4.39
N GLY A 547 10.69 -28.92 -4.99
CA GLY A 547 10.64 -27.52 -5.43
C GLY A 547 10.86 -27.40 -6.94
N ASP A 548 10.79 -26.17 -7.46
CA ASP A 548 11.07 -25.87 -8.88
C ASP A 548 12.53 -26.16 -9.24
N PHE A 549 13.45 -25.96 -8.29
CA PHE A 549 14.87 -26.31 -8.40
C PHE A 549 15.39 -26.95 -7.12
N SER A 550 16.45 -27.76 -7.24
CA SER A 550 17.22 -28.28 -6.09
C SER A 550 18.52 -27.53 -5.83
N SER A 551 18.94 -26.68 -6.77
CA SER A 551 20.13 -25.84 -6.72
C SER A 551 19.73 -24.37 -6.82
N LEU A 552 20.24 -23.54 -5.90
CA LEU A 552 20.01 -22.10 -5.95
C LEU A 552 20.72 -21.48 -7.15
N VAL A 553 21.93 -21.95 -7.46
CA VAL A 553 22.68 -21.49 -8.64
C VAL A 553 21.90 -21.74 -9.94
N GLU A 554 21.26 -22.90 -10.08
CA GLU A 554 20.45 -23.22 -11.27
C GLU A 554 19.19 -22.35 -11.33
N ALA A 555 18.51 -22.17 -10.20
CA ALA A 555 17.32 -21.31 -10.09
C ALA A 555 17.62 -19.89 -10.56
N VAL A 556 18.67 -19.26 -10.01
CA VAL A 556 19.07 -17.90 -10.42
C VAL A 556 19.49 -17.87 -11.89
N ARG A 557 20.27 -18.85 -12.36
CA ARG A 557 20.73 -18.91 -13.76
C ARG A 557 19.58 -19.14 -14.75
N SER A 558 18.46 -19.73 -14.34
CA SER A 558 17.28 -19.92 -15.18
C SER A 558 16.62 -18.58 -15.57
N ILE A 559 16.76 -17.55 -14.73
CA ILE A 559 16.12 -16.26 -14.92
C ILE A 559 16.92 -15.44 -15.94
N LYS A 560 16.30 -15.11 -17.06
CA LYS A 560 16.94 -14.38 -18.18
C LYS A 560 16.27 -13.05 -18.52
N ASP A 561 15.10 -12.77 -17.96
CA ASP A 561 14.20 -11.70 -18.39
C ASP A 561 13.64 -10.88 -17.22
N SER A 562 14.32 -10.88 -16.08
CA SER A 562 13.93 -10.06 -14.93
C SER A 562 13.98 -8.56 -15.27
N SER A 563 12.98 -7.81 -14.81
CA SER A 563 12.78 -6.40 -15.13
C SER A 563 11.86 -5.71 -14.10
N PRO A 564 11.70 -4.38 -14.12
CA PRO A 564 10.78 -3.69 -13.22
C PRO A 564 9.33 -4.18 -13.30
N THR A 565 8.92 -4.75 -14.42
CA THR A 565 7.58 -5.32 -14.66
C THR A 565 7.56 -6.84 -14.57
N LYS A 566 8.71 -7.47 -14.33
CA LYS A 566 8.86 -8.93 -14.21
C LYS A 566 9.86 -9.25 -13.11
N ILE A 567 9.38 -9.16 -11.88
CA ILE A 567 10.15 -9.41 -10.67
C ILE A 567 10.03 -10.90 -10.33
N TYR A 568 11.08 -11.52 -9.81
CA TYR A 568 11.10 -12.91 -9.36
C TYR A 568 11.37 -13.00 -7.86
N ASP A 569 10.63 -13.83 -7.14
CA ASP A 569 10.87 -14.12 -5.71
C ASP A 569 11.34 -15.56 -5.55
N ILE A 570 12.60 -15.77 -5.16
CA ILE A 570 13.15 -17.10 -4.93
C ILE A 570 13.03 -17.45 -3.44
N TYR A 571 12.23 -18.45 -3.13
CA TYR A 571 12.04 -18.99 -1.77
C TYR A 571 12.98 -20.18 -1.55
N ILE A 572 13.89 -20.04 -0.59
CA ILE A 572 14.97 -20.98 -0.31
C ILE A 572 14.64 -21.71 1.00
N TYR A 573 14.51 -23.04 0.96
CA TYR A 573 14.10 -23.83 2.11
C TYR A 573 15.25 -24.53 2.83
N ASP A 574 16.36 -24.76 2.13
CA ASP A 574 17.48 -25.54 2.62
C ASP A 574 18.77 -24.71 2.63
N ASP A 575 19.76 -25.14 3.41
CA ASP A 575 21.11 -24.58 3.33
C ASP A 575 21.78 -24.98 2.01
N HIS A 576 22.54 -24.08 1.38
CA HIS A 576 23.22 -24.33 0.11
C HIS A 576 24.74 -24.07 0.21
N ASP A 577 25.54 -24.99 -0.34
CA ASP A 577 26.96 -24.76 -0.59
C ASP A 577 27.10 -24.19 -2.01
N ILE A 578 27.25 -22.88 -2.10
CA ILE A 578 27.29 -22.18 -3.39
C ILE A 578 28.53 -22.55 -4.18
N ILE A 579 29.65 -22.86 -3.52
CA ILE A 579 30.87 -23.27 -4.22
C ILE A 579 30.69 -24.64 -4.85
N ALA A 580 30.08 -25.58 -4.11
CA ALA A 580 29.72 -26.88 -4.67
C ALA A 580 28.78 -26.73 -5.88
N GLU A 581 27.76 -25.88 -5.79
CA GLU A 581 26.80 -25.64 -6.87
C GLU A 581 27.38 -24.90 -8.09
N LEU A 582 28.41 -24.07 -7.88
CA LEU A 582 29.15 -23.44 -8.97
C LEU A 582 30.08 -24.42 -9.72
N GLY A 583 30.30 -25.63 -9.17
CA GLY A 583 31.14 -26.68 -9.75
C GLY A 583 32.31 -27.12 -8.88
N GLY A 584 32.35 -26.69 -7.61
CA GLY A 584 33.32 -27.11 -6.60
C GLY A 584 34.78 -26.82 -6.99
N GLN A 585 35.67 -27.75 -6.66
CA GLN A 585 37.12 -27.64 -6.93
C GLN A 585 37.42 -27.30 -8.39
N SER A 586 36.80 -27.99 -9.35
CA SER A 586 37.08 -27.78 -10.78
C SER A 586 36.72 -26.37 -11.24
N PHE A 587 35.64 -25.80 -10.71
CA PHE A 587 35.27 -24.42 -10.99
C PHE A 587 36.31 -23.45 -10.42
N VAL A 588 36.68 -23.60 -9.15
CA VAL A 588 37.60 -22.67 -8.48
C VAL A 588 39.02 -22.72 -9.06
N GLU A 589 39.53 -23.92 -9.39
CA GLU A 589 40.85 -24.09 -10.02
C GLU A 589 40.89 -23.57 -11.47
N SER A 590 39.75 -23.37 -12.12
CA SER A 590 39.68 -22.79 -13.46
C SER A 590 39.87 -21.26 -13.49
N LEU A 591 39.86 -20.61 -12.33
CA LEU A 591 39.95 -19.14 -12.22
C LEU A 591 41.37 -18.66 -12.55
N THR A 592 41.45 -17.61 -13.37
CA THR A 592 42.72 -17.07 -13.89
C THR A 592 43.01 -15.68 -13.32
N ALA A 593 44.15 -15.10 -13.66
CA ALA A 593 44.50 -13.72 -13.28
C ALA A 593 43.51 -12.66 -13.82
N ASN A 594 42.74 -12.98 -14.86
CA ASN A 594 41.72 -12.10 -15.43
C ASN A 594 40.32 -12.33 -14.84
N SER A 595 40.15 -13.34 -13.99
CA SER A 595 38.88 -13.61 -13.33
C SER A 595 38.60 -12.54 -12.28
N ASP A 596 37.36 -12.05 -12.25
CA ASP A 596 36.89 -11.04 -11.30
C ASP A 596 35.37 -11.18 -11.14
N ARG A 597 34.88 -11.14 -9.90
CA ARG A 597 33.45 -11.23 -9.54
C ARG A 597 32.77 -12.47 -10.11
N VAL A 598 33.31 -13.65 -9.80
CA VAL A 598 32.85 -14.93 -10.35
C VAL A 598 31.90 -15.72 -9.44
N GLY A 599 31.42 -15.09 -8.35
CA GLY A 599 30.41 -15.68 -7.46
C GLY A 599 29.04 -15.88 -8.11
N LEU A 600 28.06 -16.33 -7.31
CA LEU A 600 26.68 -16.40 -7.77
C LEU A 600 26.14 -14.97 -7.96
N ARG A 601 25.93 -14.59 -9.22
CA ARG A 601 25.43 -13.27 -9.61
C ARG A 601 23.91 -13.20 -9.47
N ILE A 602 23.43 -12.24 -8.67
CA ILE A 602 22.00 -11.96 -8.50
C ILE A 602 21.59 -10.85 -9.47
N PRO A 603 20.72 -11.14 -10.46
CA PRO A 603 20.18 -10.14 -11.37
C PRO A 603 19.24 -9.18 -10.63
N GLY A 604 18.96 -8.03 -11.26
CA GLY A 604 17.97 -7.09 -10.75
C GLY A 604 16.59 -7.68 -10.80
N PHE A 605 15.74 -7.21 -9.89
CA PHE A 605 14.35 -7.67 -9.80
C PHE A 605 14.27 -9.18 -9.51
N VAL A 606 15.31 -9.73 -8.88
CA VAL A 606 15.33 -11.11 -8.35
C VAL A 606 15.55 -11.02 -6.85
N ASN A 607 14.53 -11.35 -6.09
CA ASN A 607 14.53 -11.30 -4.64
C ASN A 607 14.81 -12.69 -4.08
N LEU A 608 15.46 -12.75 -2.92
CA LEU A 608 15.79 -14.01 -2.24
C LEU A 608 15.16 -14.02 -0.85
N HIS A 609 14.41 -15.07 -0.55
CA HIS A 609 13.70 -15.23 0.72
C HIS A 609 14.07 -16.56 1.37
N GLY A 610 14.75 -16.52 2.50
CA GLY A 610 14.93 -17.69 3.35
C GLY A 610 13.61 -18.09 4.01
N ASN A 611 13.22 -19.36 3.90
CA ASN A 611 12.12 -19.94 4.68
C ASN A 611 12.63 -20.27 6.10
N GLY A 612 12.59 -19.27 6.97
CA GLY A 612 13.42 -19.27 8.17
C GLY A 612 14.85 -18.81 7.84
N MET A 613 15.74 -18.81 8.83
CA MET A 613 17.14 -18.42 8.62
C MET A 613 17.89 -19.56 7.93
N VAL A 614 18.10 -19.44 6.61
CA VAL A 614 18.86 -20.41 5.81
C VAL A 614 20.31 -19.95 5.63
N THR A 615 21.22 -20.89 5.42
CA THR A 615 22.65 -20.63 5.25
C THR A 615 23.08 -20.86 3.80
N LEU A 616 23.59 -19.82 3.16
CA LEU A 616 24.38 -19.94 1.94
C LEU A 616 25.85 -19.91 2.35
N SER A 617 26.54 -21.03 2.13
CA SER A 617 27.91 -21.23 2.57
C SER A 617 28.87 -21.39 1.39
N GLY A 618 30.13 -21.04 1.60
CA GLY A 618 31.20 -21.33 0.68
C GLY A 618 32.55 -21.34 1.37
N LYS A 619 33.38 -22.33 1.04
CA LYS A 619 34.74 -22.44 1.52
C LYS A 619 35.64 -22.95 0.41
N ILE A 620 36.75 -22.24 0.18
CA ILE A 620 37.83 -22.78 -0.64
C ILE A 620 38.72 -23.65 0.26
N ASP A 621 38.84 -24.93 -0.09
CA ASP A 621 39.71 -25.87 0.65
C ASP A 621 41.19 -25.60 0.33
N LYS A 622 42.04 -25.57 1.36
CA LYS A 622 43.49 -25.37 1.23
C LYS A 622 44.18 -26.46 0.39
N THR A 623 43.57 -27.64 0.30
CA THR A 623 44.10 -28.76 -0.50
C THR A 623 43.90 -28.58 -2.01
N TRP A 624 43.05 -27.63 -2.43
CA TRP A 624 42.84 -27.32 -3.85
C TRP A 624 44.03 -26.53 -4.41
N ASN A 625 44.32 -26.68 -5.70
CA ASN A 625 45.41 -25.98 -6.39
C ASN A 625 44.99 -24.56 -6.76
N VAL A 626 44.78 -23.73 -5.75
CA VAL A 626 44.27 -22.36 -5.86
C VAL A 626 45.32 -21.37 -5.34
N GLY A 627 45.38 -20.19 -5.95
CA GLY A 627 46.27 -19.11 -5.52
C GLY A 627 45.53 -17.81 -5.29
N TYR A 628 46.29 -16.76 -4.96
CA TYR A 628 45.79 -15.39 -4.72
C TYR A 628 44.68 -14.93 -5.67
N ASN A 629 44.83 -15.20 -6.97
CA ASN A 629 43.89 -14.74 -8.00
C ASN A 629 42.50 -15.38 -7.85
N ALA A 630 42.41 -16.66 -7.52
CA ALA A 630 41.13 -17.33 -7.31
C ALA A 630 40.43 -16.78 -6.06
N ILE A 631 41.18 -16.61 -4.96
CA ILE A 631 40.69 -16.03 -3.69
C ILE A 631 40.19 -14.60 -3.91
N LYS A 632 40.93 -13.77 -4.65
CA LYS A 632 40.56 -12.39 -4.97
C LYS A 632 39.36 -12.29 -5.91
N ALA A 633 39.19 -13.24 -6.83
CA ALA A 633 38.16 -13.17 -7.86
C ALA A 633 36.76 -13.58 -7.37
N LEU A 634 36.70 -14.37 -6.31
CA LEU A 634 35.49 -15.05 -5.88
C LEU A 634 34.92 -14.45 -4.60
N SER A 635 33.64 -14.11 -4.63
CA SER A 635 32.80 -13.88 -3.45
C SER A 635 31.67 -14.90 -3.49
N LEU A 636 30.99 -15.15 -2.36
CA LEU A 636 29.88 -16.12 -2.38
C LEU A 636 28.76 -15.63 -3.31
N ILE A 637 28.35 -14.37 -3.14
CA ILE A 637 27.29 -13.71 -3.88
C ILE A 637 27.81 -12.39 -4.45
N GLU A 638 27.40 -12.11 -5.69
CA GLU A 638 27.69 -10.88 -6.42
C GLU A 638 26.37 -10.19 -6.78
N ILE A 639 26.11 -8.99 -6.25
CA ILE A 639 24.90 -8.24 -6.62
C ILE A 639 25.15 -7.49 -7.92
N GLU A 640 24.46 -7.89 -8.99
CA GLU A 640 24.81 -7.42 -10.32
C GLU A 640 24.18 -6.05 -10.63
N VAL A 641 22.89 -5.96 -10.91
CA VAL A 641 22.26 -4.69 -11.33
C VAL A 641 20.81 -4.70 -10.92
N GLY A 642 20.30 -3.75 -10.13
CA GLY A 642 18.85 -3.49 -10.07
C GLY A 642 18.26 -3.35 -8.69
N THR A 643 16.93 -3.47 -8.63
CA THR A 643 16.15 -3.37 -7.41
C THR A 643 15.95 -4.76 -6.82
N ASN A 644 16.49 -5.02 -5.64
CA ASN A 644 16.44 -6.33 -5.00
C ASN A 644 15.97 -6.23 -3.55
N PHE A 645 15.31 -7.27 -3.08
CA PHE A 645 14.94 -7.49 -1.69
C PHE A 645 15.44 -8.88 -1.26
N ILE A 646 16.22 -8.93 -0.18
CA ILE A 646 16.86 -10.15 0.29
C ILE A 646 16.65 -10.27 1.80
N GLU A 647 16.10 -11.40 2.25
CA GLU A 647 15.79 -11.59 3.67
C GLU A 647 16.03 -13.00 4.20
N ASN A 648 16.27 -13.08 5.52
CA ASN A 648 16.38 -14.33 6.30
C ASN A 648 17.50 -15.27 5.82
N ILE A 649 18.66 -14.72 5.43
CA ILE A 649 19.78 -15.52 4.93
C ILE A 649 21.07 -15.21 5.69
N THR A 650 21.78 -16.26 6.07
CA THR A 650 23.18 -16.21 6.52
C THR A 650 24.09 -16.51 5.34
N PHE A 651 24.96 -15.56 4.99
CA PHE A 651 26.04 -15.72 4.00
C PHE A 651 27.34 -16.01 4.75
N GLU A 652 27.87 -17.21 4.59
CA GLU A 652 29.04 -17.68 5.33
C GLU A 652 30.18 -18.03 4.37
N ALA A 653 31.26 -17.26 4.43
CA ALA A 653 32.41 -17.39 3.53
C ALA A 653 33.72 -17.62 4.27
N GLN A 654 34.59 -18.44 3.69
CA GLN A 654 35.97 -18.64 4.13
C GLN A 654 36.90 -18.80 2.91
N ASN A 655 38.12 -18.28 3.02
CA ASN A 655 39.17 -18.41 2.00
C ASN A 655 38.79 -17.82 0.63
N MET A 656 38.04 -16.73 0.60
CA MET A 656 37.63 -16.02 -0.61
C MET A 656 37.62 -14.50 -0.38
N ARG A 657 37.12 -13.71 -1.32
CA ARG A 657 37.19 -12.24 -1.24
C ARG A 657 36.26 -11.68 -0.17
N TYR A 658 34.96 -11.93 -0.31
CA TYR A 658 33.88 -11.43 0.54
C TYR A 658 32.75 -12.46 0.66
N ALA A 659 31.93 -12.37 1.71
CA ALA A 659 30.70 -13.14 1.75
C ALA A 659 29.68 -12.55 0.77
N VAL A 660 29.50 -11.24 0.76
CA VAL A 660 28.72 -10.54 -0.28
C VAL A 660 29.55 -9.44 -0.90
N HIS A 661 29.51 -9.38 -2.22
CA HIS A 661 30.13 -8.32 -2.99
C HIS A 661 29.08 -7.59 -3.83
N ASP A 662 28.91 -6.31 -3.54
CA ASP A 662 27.93 -5.42 -4.15
C ASP A 662 28.68 -4.29 -4.87
N GLU A 663 29.27 -4.65 -6.01
CA GLU A 663 30.20 -3.77 -6.72
C GLU A 663 29.58 -3.26 -8.03
N SER A 664 29.35 -1.95 -8.08
CA SER A 664 28.83 -1.26 -9.25
C SER A 664 29.92 -0.72 -10.18
N ASN A 665 31.19 -0.66 -9.73
CA ASN A 665 32.33 -0.07 -10.42
C ASN A 665 32.04 1.33 -10.99
N GLY A 666 31.21 2.11 -10.29
CA GLY A 666 30.71 3.42 -10.73
C GLY A 666 29.74 3.39 -11.92
N SER A 667 29.48 2.22 -12.49
CA SER A 667 28.82 2.04 -13.79
C SER A 667 27.34 1.70 -13.73
N ARG A 668 26.78 1.48 -12.53
CA ARG A 668 25.41 0.97 -12.32
C ARG A 668 24.56 1.93 -11.47
N PRO A 669 24.16 3.09 -12.02
CA PRO A 669 23.40 4.09 -11.27
C PRO A 669 21.94 3.65 -11.01
N ASN A 670 21.26 4.33 -10.08
CA ASN A 670 19.82 4.16 -9.82
C ASN A 670 19.39 2.75 -9.36
N THR A 671 20.20 2.09 -8.54
CA THR A 671 19.87 0.75 -7.99
C THR A 671 19.43 0.85 -6.52
N VAL A 672 18.57 -0.08 -6.09
CA VAL A 672 18.03 -0.13 -4.74
C VAL A 672 18.12 -1.56 -4.20
N VAL A 673 18.88 -1.79 -3.13
CA VAL A 673 18.94 -3.13 -2.52
C VAL A 673 18.54 -3.05 -1.07
N ASN A 674 17.62 -3.92 -0.68
CA ASN A 674 17.10 -4.03 0.67
C ASN A 674 17.51 -5.38 1.25
N TRP A 675 18.07 -5.34 2.44
CA TRP A 675 18.49 -6.50 3.21
C TRP A 675 17.76 -6.49 4.54
N LYS A 676 17.14 -7.62 4.90
CA LYS A 676 16.41 -7.75 6.16
C LYS A 676 16.73 -9.04 6.87
N ASN A 677 17.11 -8.96 8.14
CA ASN A 677 17.39 -10.14 8.95
C ASN A 677 18.43 -11.07 8.29
N CYS A 678 19.51 -10.49 7.75
CA CYS A 678 20.59 -11.23 7.10
C CYS A 678 21.88 -11.18 7.91
N LYS A 679 22.72 -12.21 7.76
CA LYS A 679 24.05 -12.27 8.40
C LYS A 679 25.14 -12.41 7.34
N PHE A 680 26.18 -11.60 7.42
CA PHE A 680 27.31 -11.59 6.48
C PHE A 680 28.58 -11.95 7.23
N ILE A 681 28.99 -13.22 7.16
CA ILE A 681 30.06 -13.79 7.97
C ILE A 681 31.23 -14.16 7.09
N HIS A 682 32.41 -13.62 7.39
CA HIS A 682 33.65 -13.98 6.73
C HIS A 682 34.68 -14.49 7.74
N HIS A 683 35.01 -15.78 7.69
CA HIS A 683 35.95 -16.43 8.62
C HIS A 683 37.43 -16.14 8.35
N GLY A 684 37.70 -15.38 7.29
CA GLY A 684 39.03 -14.95 6.90
C GLY A 684 39.71 -15.93 5.96
N ASN A 685 40.96 -15.60 5.63
CA ASN A 685 41.76 -16.27 4.61
C ASN A 685 43.08 -16.83 5.18
N ALA A 686 43.15 -16.99 6.51
CA ALA A 686 44.37 -17.35 7.22
C ALA A 686 44.95 -18.72 6.79
N ASP A 687 44.12 -19.61 6.25
CA ASP A 687 44.57 -20.90 5.71
C ASP A 687 45.62 -20.71 4.60
N PHE A 688 45.55 -19.59 3.86
CA PHE A 688 46.44 -19.25 2.75
C PHE A 688 47.55 -18.24 3.13
N ALA A 689 47.75 -17.96 4.43
CA ALA A 689 48.68 -16.94 4.88
C ALA A 689 50.16 -17.21 4.56
N SER A 690 50.52 -18.47 4.37
CA SER A 690 51.89 -18.92 4.07
C SER A 690 52.21 -19.04 2.58
N ASP A 691 51.25 -18.79 1.69
CA ASP A 691 51.44 -19.02 0.26
C ASP A 691 52.31 -17.95 -0.39
N VAL A 692 53.20 -18.40 -1.28
CA VAL A 692 54.22 -17.57 -1.97
C VAL A 692 53.66 -16.40 -2.78
N ASN A 693 52.39 -16.46 -3.18
CA ASN A 693 51.70 -15.41 -3.93
C ASN A 693 50.79 -14.52 -3.06
N GLY A 694 50.74 -14.77 -1.75
CA GLY A 694 49.84 -14.10 -0.81
C GLY A 694 48.37 -14.53 -0.93
N TYR A 695 47.53 -13.93 -0.11
CA TYR A 695 46.08 -14.14 -0.07
C TYR A 695 45.36 -12.78 -0.02
N TRP A 696 44.05 -12.76 -0.26
CA TRP A 696 43.27 -11.52 -0.14
C TRP A 696 43.16 -11.11 1.34
N VAL A 697 43.94 -10.12 1.75
CA VAL A 697 44.03 -9.67 3.16
C VAL A 697 42.85 -8.81 3.59
N SER A 698 42.22 -8.10 2.65
CA SER A 698 41.12 -7.17 2.94
C SER A 698 39.76 -7.87 2.99
N ALA A 699 39.71 -9.08 3.57
CA ALA A 699 38.51 -9.90 3.59
C ALA A 699 37.45 -9.31 4.53
N ALA A 700 36.23 -9.12 4.01
CA ALA A 700 35.11 -8.51 4.71
C ALA A 700 33.85 -9.36 4.62
N GLY A 701 32.96 -9.22 5.60
CA GLY A 701 31.61 -9.81 5.54
C GLY A 701 30.85 -9.25 4.34
N TYR A 702 30.88 -7.93 4.18
CA TYR A 702 30.26 -7.24 3.05
C TYR A 702 31.22 -6.22 2.42
N GLY A 703 31.49 -6.38 1.12
CA GLY A 703 32.30 -5.46 0.32
C GLY A 703 31.43 -4.77 -0.73
N MET A 704 31.53 -3.44 -0.83
CA MET A 704 30.72 -2.65 -1.76
C MET A 704 31.55 -1.59 -2.48
N GLY A 705 31.22 -1.35 -3.75
CA GLY A 705 31.60 -0.12 -4.46
C GLY A 705 30.38 0.55 -5.07
N THR A 706 30.19 1.84 -4.81
CA THR A 706 28.96 2.57 -5.16
C THR A 706 29.02 3.21 -6.55
N ALA A 707 27.84 3.54 -7.08
CA ALA A 707 27.62 4.36 -8.25
C ALA A 707 26.61 5.47 -7.94
N SER A 708 26.46 6.41 -8.87
CA SER A 708 25.54 7.55 -8.75
C SER A 708 24.10 7.09 -8.40
N ASN A 709 23.47 7.73 -7.41
CA ASN A 709 22.09 7.46 -7.00
C ASN A 709 21.82 5.99 -6.57
N ASN A 710 22.79 5.32 -5.96
CA ASN A 710 22.57 4.00 -5.35
C ASN A 710 21.93 4.14 -3.97
N TYR A 711 20.95 3.28 -3.67
CA TYR A 711 20.35 3.15 -2.34
C TYR A 711 20.56 1.75 -1.81
N ARG A 712 21.00 1.64 -0.57
CA ARG A 712 21.13 0.38 0.14
C ARG A 712 20.57 0.49 1.53
N PHE A 713 19.75 -0.48 1.91
CA PHE A 713 19.07 -0.53 3.19
C PHE A 713 19.36 -1.86 3.86
N TRP A 714 19.81 -1.81 5.11
CA TRP A 714 19.98 -2.98 5.96
C TRP A 714 19.16 -2.79 7.23
N GLU A 715 18.29 -3.76 7.51
CA GLU A 715 17.44 -3.79 8.70
C GLU A 715 17.66 -5.10 9.45
N ASN A 716 18.00 -5.03 10.75
CA ASN A 716 18.21 -6.22 11.59
C ASN A 716 19.32 -7.15 11.06
N CYS A 717 20.39 -6.61 10.47
CA CYS A 717 21.46 -7.39 9.85
C CYS A 717 22.72 -7.48 10.73
N THR A 718 23.46 -8.57 10.62
CA THR A 718 24.76 -8.75 11.28
C THR A 718 25.88 -8.81 10.25
N PHE A 719 26.96 -8.07 10.48
CA PHE A 719 28.18 -8.10 9.68
C PHE A 719 29.33 -8.58 10.56
N ASP A 720 30.05 -9.60 10.11
CA ASP A 720 31.11 -10.22 10.88
C ASP A 720 32.30 -10.59 9.98
N SER A 721 33.48 -10.10 10.33
CA SER A 721 34.73 -10.51 9.68
C SER A 721 35.79 -10.86 10.72
N ALA A 722 36.39 -12.03 10.52
CA ALA A 722 37.53 -12.47 11.33
C ALA A 722 38.86 -11.81 10.93
N ALA A 723 38.94 -11.15 9.77
CA ALA A 723 40.20 -10.72 9.16
C ALA A 723 40.37 -9.20 9.05
N PHE A 724 39.33 -8.48 8.64
CA PHE A 724 39.39 -7.05 8.32
C PHE A 724 38.07 -6.37 8.74
N TYR A 725 37.57 -5.41 7.98
CA TYR A 725 36.29 -4.77 8.26
C TYR A 725 35.12 -5.75 8.23
N ALA A 726 34.13 -5.54 9.09
CA ALA A 726 32.83 -6.20 8.98
C ALA A 726 32.10 -5.72 7.70
N PHE A 727 32.17 -4.41 7.44
CA PHE A 727 31.61 -3.77 6.25
C PHE A 727 32.63 -2.81 5.63
N SER A 728 32.84 -2.91 4.31
CA SER A 728 33.68 -1.97 3.56
C SER A 728 32.95 -1.45 2.35
N CYS A 729 32.89 -0.13 2.21
CA CYS A 729 32.33 0.54 1.06
C CYS A 729 33.27 1.63 0.54
N HIS A 730 33.40 1.71 -0.78
CA HIS A 730 34.07 2.82 -1.45
C HIS A 730 33.14 3.48 -2.48
N ASP A 731 33.33 4.78 -2.71
CA ASP A 731 32.71 5.48 -3.83
C ASP A 731 33.59 5.44 -5.08
N ASN A 732 33.02 5.76 -6.25
CA ASN A 732 33.73 5.85 -7.52
C ASN A 732 33.65 7.28 -8.10
N GLU A 733 34.15 7.48 -9.33
CA GLU A 733 34.28 8.79 -9.96
C GLU A 733 32.94 9.35 -10.51
N ASN A 734 32.82 10.68 -10.54
CA ASN A 734 31.81 11.44 -11.33
C ASN A 734 30.33 11.16 -11.03
N PHE A 735 29.94 11.10 -9.75
CA PHE A 735 28.52 10.93 -9.40
C PHE A 735 27.70 12.18 -9.72
N ALA A 736 26.57 12.01 -10.40
CA ALA A 736 25.57 13.06 -10.59
C ALA A 736 24.69 13.24 -9.33
N PHE A 737 24.50 12.16 -8.57
CA PHE A 737 23.69 12.11 -7.35
C PHE A 737 24.36 11.22 -6.31
N ALA A 738 24.14 11.54 -5.04
CA ALA A 738 24.71 10.84 -3.89
C ALA A 738 24.36 9.35 -3.85
N ALA A 739 25.31 8.52 -3.40
CA ALA A 739 24.99 7.20 -2.89
C ALA A 739 24.47 7.31 -1.44
N ASN A 740 23.46 6.51 -1.12
CA ASN A 740 22.78 6.53 0.17
C ASN A 740 22.77 5.14 0.79
N LEU A 741 23.40 5.01 1.95
CA LEU A 741 23.42 3.80 2.75
C LEU A 741 22.62 4.03 4.03
N LYS A 742 21.79 3.06 4.42
CA LYS A 742 21.03 3.11 5.66
C LYS A 742 21.10 1.78 6.40
N PHE A 743 21.48 1.84 7.66
CA PHE A 743 21.58 0.70 8.57
C PHE A 743 20.68 0.98 9.78
N ASP A 744 19.67 0.14 9.98
CA ASP A 744 18.78 0.21 11.13
C ASP A 744 18.88 -1.10 11.92
N ASN A 745 19.16 -0.99 13.22
CA ASN A 745 19.26 -2.13 14.15
C ASN A 745 20.25 -3.21 13.67
N CYS A 746 21.42 -2.81 13.19
CA CYS A 746 22.44 -3.73 12.67
C CYS A 746 23.58 -3.94 13.67
N GLU A 747 24.34 -5.02 13.52
CA GLU A 747 25.50 -5.34 14.35
C GLU A 747 26.75 -5.53 13.50
N PHE A 748 27.89 -5.00 13.95
CA PHE A 748 29.15 -5.05 13.22
C PHE A 748 30.29 -5.56 14.10
N TYR A 749 30.96 -6.60 13.62
CA TYR A 749 32.05 -7.28 14.34
C TYR A 749 33.27 -7.45 13.44
N ASN A 750 34.25 -6.57 13.56
CA ASN A 750 35.63 -6.84 13.17
C ASN A 750 36.30 -7.57 14.34
N ARG A 751 36.55 -8.87 14.20
CA ARG A 751 37.17 -9.71 15.25
C ARG A 751 38.68 -9.49 15.41
N GLN A 752 39.19 -8.36 14.93
CA GLN A 752 40.58 -7.89 15.09
C GLN A 752 41.63 -8.77 14.41
N GLY A 753 41.31 -9.35 13.25
CA GLY A 753 42.29 -10.10 12.45
C GLY A 753 43.42 -9.25 11.87
N ASN A 754 43.22 -7.93 11.76
CA ASN A 754 44.25 -6.98 11.33
C ASN A 754 44.34 -5.80 12.31
N PRO A 755 45.48 -5.62 13.01
CA PRO A 755 45.63 -4.59 14.04
C PRO A 755 45.70 -3.17 13.47
N ASP A 756 46.08 -3.00 12.21
CA ASP A 756 46.19 -1.67 11.57
C ASP A 756 44.83 -1.09 11.17
N TYR A 757 43.80 -1.94 11.12
CA TYR A 757 42.45 -1.60 10.69
C TYR A 757 41.40 -2.13 11.69
N PRO A 758 41.36 -1.61 12.92
CA PRO A 758 40.50 -2.13 13.99
C PRO A 758 39.02 -1.73 13.88
N GLN A 759 38.68 -0.81 12.96
CA GLN A 759 37.32 -0.30 12.76
C GLN A 759 36.40 -1.37 12.18
N ASP A 760 35.11 -1.28 12.48
CA ASP A 760 34.14 -2.26 11.97
C ASP A 760 33.65 -1.89 10.57
N ILE A 761 33.47 -0.59 10.34
CA ILE A 761 32.97 -0.04 9.09
C ILE A 761 34.07 0.79 8.45
N ARG A 762 34.30 0.59 7.16
CA ARG A 762 35.08 1.49 6.32
C ARG A 762 34.18 2.15 5.28
N LEU A 763 34.26 3.48 5.21
CA LEU A 763 33.70 4.31 4.14
C LEU A 763 34.83 5.09 3.49
N SER A 764 35.04 4.89 2.19
CA SER A 764 36.15 5.55 1.51
C SER A 764 35.79 6.19 0.19
N THR A 765 36.60 7.19 -0.15
CA THR A 765 36.49 7.90 -1.44
C THR A 765 37.63 7.48 -2.35
N TYR A 766 37.31 6.92 -3.52
CA TYR A 766 38.31 6.33 -4.44
C TYR A 766 38.89 7.36 -5.42
N LEU A 767 38.06 8.18 -6.07
CA LEU A 767 38.47 9.13 -7.12
C LEU A 767 37.79 10.50 -6.97
N THR A 768 38.01 11.42 -7.91
CA THR A 768 37.45 12.79 -7.92
C THR A 768 35.94 12.84 -8.11
N GLY A 769 35.27 13.77 -7.44
CA GLY A 769 33.83 14.01 -7.52
C GLY A 769 33.41 15.14 -6.57
N SER A 770 32.24 15.74 -6.78
CA SER A 770 31.75 16.90 -6.02
C SER A 770 30.51 16.63 -5.16
N VAL A 771 29.97 15.40 -5.20
CA VAL A 771 28.70 15.05 -4.54
C VAL A 771 28.97 14.24 -3.28
N ASP A 772 28.48 14.75 -2.15
CA ASP A 772 28.56 14.08 -0.85
C ASP A 772 27.65 12.84 -0.81
N ASN A 773 28.24 11.70 -0.44
CA ASN A 773 27.54 10.46 -0.15
C ASN A 773 27.06 10.43 1.30
N LEU A 774 26.02 9.67 1.58
CA LEU A 774 25.38 9.64 2.90
C LEU A 774 25.28 8.22 3.45
N ALA A 775 25.81 8.03 4.65
CA ALA A 775 25.55 6.84 5.45
C ALA A 775 24.71 7.22 6.69
N ILE A 776 23.59 6.53 6.88
CA ILE A 776 22.70 6.69 8.03
C ILE A 776 22.78 5.42 8.87
N ILE A 777 23.21 5.53 10.12
CA ILE A 777 23.39 4.38 11.01
C ILE A 777 22.59 4.62 12.28
N ASN A 778 21.52 3.86 12.50
CA ASN A 778 20.65 3.98 13.66
C ASN A 778 20.57 2.69 14.47
N ASN A 779 20.45 2.83 15.78
CA ASN A 779 20.20 1.75 16.74
C ASN A 779 21.13 0.54 16.57
N SER A 780 22.36 0.75 16.10
CA SER A 780 23.28 -0.31 15.69
C SER A 780 24.41 -0.53 16.68
N ILE A 781 24.98 -1.74 16.69
CA ILE A 781 26.14 -2.11 17.52
C ILE A 781 27.42 -2.05 16.68
N LEU A 782 28.34 -1.15 17.00
CA LEU A 782 29.64 -0.99 16.35
C LEU A 782 30.64 -0.31 17.28
N LYS A 783 31.93 -0.65 17.12
CA LYS A 783 33.06 -0.04 17.82
C LYS A 783 33.46 1.30 17.20
N ASP A 784 33.74 1.32 15.89
CA ASP A 784 34.29 2.50 15.22
C ASP A 784 34.10 2.48 13.68
N ILE A 785 34.15 3.66 13.06
CA ILE A 785 33.99 3.88 11.62
C ILE A 785 35.24 4.58 11.07
N LEU A 786 35.87 3.98 10.06
CA LEU A 786 36.97 4.58 9.32
C LEU A 786 36.44 5.34 8.10
N ILE A 787 36.61 6.66 8.10
CA ILE A 787 36.39 7.52 6.92
C ILE A 787 37.75 7.91 6.34
N LYS A 788 38.04 7.51 5.09
CA LYS A 788 39.35 7.80 4.47
C LYS A 788 39.32 7.97 2.96
N ASN A 789 40.31 8.67 2.43
CA ASN A 789 40.54 8.73 0.99
C ASN A 789 41.49 7.62 0.56
N GLU A 790 41.19 6.97 -0.56
CA GLU A 790 42.07 5.93 -1.13
C GLU A 790 43.14 6.53 -2.04
N THR A 791 42.88 7.72 -2.58
CA THR A 791 43.80 8.49 -3.41
C THR A 791 44.20 9.80 -2.72
N THR A 792 45.43 10.25 -2.95
CA THR A 792 45.95 11.52 -2.43
C THR A 792 45.33 12.72 -3.14
N GLY A 793 44.91 13.74 -2.39
CA GLY A 793 44.42 15.02 -2.94
C GLY A 793 42.91 15.10 -3.20
N THR A 794 42.14 14.08 -2.84
CA THR A 794 40.67 14.10 -2.85
C THR A 794 40.14 14.41 -1.46
N GLU A 795 39.06 15.19 -1.34
CA GLU A 795 38.30 15.31 -0.09
C GLU A 795 37.37 14.11 0.07
N ASN A 796 37.14 13.68 1.32
CA ASN A 796 36.23 12.57 1.57
C ASN A 796 34.78 13.02 1.44
N ARG A 797 34.01 12.27 0.64
CA ARG A 797 32.63 12.59 0.32
C ARG A 797 31.61 11.88 1.20
N TRP A 798 32.03 10.95 2.04
CA TRP A 798 31.10 10.26 2.94
C TRP A 798 30.77 11.12 4.16
N LYS A 799 29.48 11.44 4.29
CA LYS A 799 28.90 12.02 5.51
C LYS A 799 28.15 10.92 6.25
N VAL A 800 28.38 10.81 7.54
CA VAL A 800 27.68 9.84 8.39
C VAL A 800 26.77 10.57 9.36
N LYS A 801 25.55 10.07 9.52
CA LYS A 801 24.60 10.56 10.52
C LYS A 801 23.83 9.39 11.16
N GLY A 802 23.12 9.68 12.23
CA GLY A 802 22.20 8.73 12.88
C GLY A 802 22.33 8.73 14.39
N GLY A 803 21.51 7.93 15.08
CA GLY A 803 21.41 7.95 16.53
C GLY A 803 21.06 6.59 17.14
N GLY A 804 21.26 6.46 18.46
CA GLY A 804 20.95 5.23 19.20
C GLY A 804 22.00 4.11 19.08
N ASN A 805 23.18 4.39 18.53
CA ASN A 805 24.22 3.39 18.34
C ASN A 805 24.99 3.08 19.63
N SER A 806 25.50 1.86 19.76
CA SER A 806 26.24 1.38 20.93
C SER A 806 27.49 0.59 20.54
N ASN A 807 28.45 0.46 21.46
CA ASN A 807 29.68 -0.32 21.26
C ASN A 807 29.75 -1.59 22.11
N ARG A 808 28.63 -2.00 22.73
CA ARG A 808 28.54 -3.20 23.56
C ARG A 808 27.60 -4.20 22.91
N SER A 809 28.07 -5.45 22.78
CA SER A 809 27.21 -6.58 22.41
C SER A 809 26.02 -6.70 23.38
N ILE A 810 24.86 -7.10 22.87
CA ILE A 810 23.66 -7.43 23.67
C ILE A 810 23.96 -8.52 24.72
N SER A 811 25.01 -9.32 24.53
CA SER A 811 25.45 -10.32 25.51
C SER A 811 26.17 -9.75 26.76
N GLU A 812 26.41 -8.44 26.86
CA GLU A 812 27.15 -7.82 27.97
C GLU A 812 26.46 -6.59 28.61
N ALA A 813 25.17 -6.40 28.41
CA ALA A 813 24.48 -5.21 28.91
C ALA A 813 23.80 -5.41 30.28
N ASN A 814 24.58 -5.19 31.35
CA ASN A 814 24.09 -4.53 32.56
C ASN A 814 24.90 -3.24 32.74
N THR A 815 24.62 -2.22 31.91
CA THR A 815 24.70 -0.78 32.21
C THR A 815 24.63 0.02 30.89
N SER A 816 23.68 0.95 30.83
CA SER A 816 23.45 1.97 29.81
C SER A 816 24.63 2.91 29.55
N VAL A 817 24.91 3.24 28.28
CA VAL A 817 25.23 4.60 27.80
C VAL A 817 24.88 4.68 26.29
N PRO A 818 24.06 5.66 25.82
CA PRO A 818 24.01 6.01 24.40
C PRO A 818 25.17 6.95 24.07
N LYS A 819 26.01 6.59 23.09
CA LYS A 819 26.89 7.56 22.43
C LYS A 819 26.14 8.14 21.23
N THR A 820 26.01 9.46 21.20
CA THR A 820 25.74 10.16 19.95
C THR A 820 27.00 10.03 19.08
N ILE A 821 26.87 9.45 17.90
CA ILE A 821 27.93 9.53 16.88
C ILE A 821 27.83 10.92 16.27
N THR A 822 28.61 11.86 16.78
CA THR A 822 28.85 13.14 16.11
C THR A 822 30.11 12.97 15.28
N ILE A 823 30.01 13.09 13.95
CA ILE A 823 31.15 13.32 13.06
C ILE A 823 31.27 14.83 12.84
#